data_AF-A0A7X1PGB7-F1
#
_entry.id   AF-A0A7X1PGB7-F1
#
_cell.length_a   1.000
_cell.length_b   1.000
_cell.length_c   1.000
_cell.angle_alpha   90.00
_cell.angle_beta   90.00
_cell.angle_gamma   90.00
#
_symmetry.space_group_name_H-M   'P 1'
#
loop_
_entity.id
_entity.type
_entity.pdbx_description
1 polymer ?
#
loop_
_entity_poly.entity_id
_entity_poly.type
_entity_poly.pdbx_seq_one_letter_code
_entity_poly.pdbx_strand_id
1 'polypeptide(L)'
;MNFRETLEAAVWAREGRLEGMEVRFLCPVHDDHHPSARWNSAKAVWCCDVCGAGGGCLDLAKHLGVELPALEMPSLSVEDLALAKSLPAAFLRSLGVGEGVNGTSRVACVDIHYLDSNGNAGPLRKRVSLNGRPRFLWRRGDKPTPYGLWRLDEASQCGYILLVEGESDSWTLWHAGLPALGIPGADMWKEAWKVDVQNIKTVYVWREADAGGDSLAASVAADIPDVRIIEAPADAKDPNELWQRCSADIDAFTARIEQLLTAARPASQLRSEALTSEVRALLAACRELLDDPGLLDRVGEAMRQGGYAGDLIPPKLVYVALTSRLLERPLNVAVIAQSGSGKNRAVDAALALVPEEAYYLEKAGSARALIYTNADFQHKVVVVAEADSIPEEGSAASAVRSLAADNFMSYDVVEKDQSGQFMTRRIEKPGPTGLITTSTKHLGEQMSTRMLTCSVPDTSDQTRAVLLAHAASVNGEQHVPDLSAFIAHQRWLEIAGGHEVVIPFAQQLAHAVPAGLVRMRRDFRQLLTVIQTHAMLHQLHRQRDSSGRIIAEMEDYRVARDLLLDVFTASASGGVTQTVRDTVAAVTSLTKSASNTTAKAVGDLLGLQKETAWYRVKRALSLGYLLNEETRKGHPAKLVLGDPLPEDRPALPTVEELMPVCADPYETASTVQPQAGETISVESEPAVESTVESAIQPHIQPPLASAPESESPSAASMVERLNGDPHEAYTPTHVEADRVYARALAETLDFPSVRLSSAEEVSGGEDSWDRFVALASPERLSVATRALEDLAASQQPPT
;
A
#
# COMPACT_ATOMS: atom_id res chain seq x y z
N MET A 1 46.93 8.39 30.98
CA MET A 1 46.04 7.30 31.44
C MET A 1 44.62 7.81 31.35
N ASN A 2 43.74 7.03 30.72
CA ASN A 2 42.31 7.30 30.71
C ASN A 2 41.77 7.11 32.15
N PHE A 3 40.78 7.90 32.60
CA PHE A 3 40.19 7.81 33.94
C PHE A 3 39.84 6.38 34.36
N ARG A 4 39.33 5.59 33.40
CA ARG A 4 38.99 4.17 33.62
C ARG A 4 40.21 3.31 33.94
N GLU A 5 41.35 3.54 33.28
CA GLU A 5 42.60 2.82 33.54
C GLU A 5 43.16 3.17 34.91
N THR A 6 43.06 4.45 35.32
CA THR A 6 43.48 4.91 36.66
C THR A 6 42.60 4.32 37.75
N LEU A 7 41.28 4.27 37.53
CA LEU A 7 40.34 3.65 38.46
C LEU A 7 40.58 2.14 38.58
N GLU A 8 40.77 1.45 37.46
CA GLU A 8 41.09 0.02 37.46
C GLU A 8 42.43 -0.26 38.16
N ALA A 9 43.47 0.54 37.92
CA ALA A 9 44.73 0.44 38.63
C ALA A 9 44.57 0.61 40.16
N ALA A 10 43.71 1.53 40.60
CA ALA A 10 43.41 1.72 42.02
C ALA A 10 42.65 0.53 42.64
N VAL A 11 41.75 -0.10 41.88
CA VAL A 11 41.08 -1.36 42.27
C VAL A 11 42.10 -2.48 42.41
N TRP A 12 42.99 -2.64 41.43
CA TRP A 12 44.05 -3.65 41.44
C TRP A 12 45.04 -3.47 42.59
N ALA A 13 45.35 -2.22 42.97
CA ALA A 13 46.23 -1.89 44.08
C ALA A 13 45.69 -2.32 45.46
N ARG A 14 44.38 -2.60 45.58
CA ARG A 14 43.74 -3.11 46.80
C ARG A 14 43.61 -4.63 46.81
N GLU A 15 44.71 -5.30 46.50
CA GLU A 15 44.80 -6.76 46.38
C GLU A 15 43.80 -7.36 45.38
N GLY A 16 43.59 -6.68 44.26
CA GLY A 16 42.67 -7.11 43.21
C GLY A 16 43.02 -8.51 42.67
N ARG A 17 42.00 -9.35 42.50
CA ARG A 17 42.10 -10.68 41.88
C ARG A 17 40.97 -10.87 40.88
N LEU A 18 41.30 -11.40 39.71
CA LEU A 18 40.29 -11.69 38.71
C LEU A 18 39.45 -12.90 39.15
N GLU A 19 38.13 -12.74 39.16
CA GLU A 19 37.18 -13.81 39.41
C GLU A 19 36.07 -13.76 38.35
N GLY A 20 36.17 -14.65 37.36
CA GLY A 20 35.32 -14.61 36.17
C GLY A 20 35.57 -13.35 35.33
N MET A 21 34.52 -12.54 35.13
CA MET A 21 34.58 -11.26 34.40
C MET A 21 34.71 -10.03 35.33
N GLU A 22 34.90 -10.25 36.62
CA GLU A 22 34.95 -9.19 37.64
C GLU A 22 36.27 -9.24 38.42
N VAL A 23 36.65 -8.12 39.02
CA VAL A 23 37.83 -8.04 39.89
C VAL A 23 37.35 -7.98 41.34
N ARG A 24 37.72 -8.98 42.15
CA ARG A 24 37.54 -8.91 43.60
C ARG A 24 38.68 -8.16 44.26
N PHE A 25 38.38 -7.26 45.19
CA PHE A 25 39.35 -6.41 45.87
C PHE A 25 38.90 -6.11 47.31
N LEU A 26 39.80 -5.56 48.12
CA LEU A 26 39.48 -5.14 49.48
C LEU A 26 38.55 -3.93 49.47
N CYS A 27 37.44 -4.03 50.19
CA CYS A 27 36.45 -2.97 50.27
C CYS A 27 37.10 -1.66 50.74
N PRO A 28 36.80 -0.51 50.11
CA PRO A 28 37.33 0.79 50.53
C PRO A 28 36.47 1.48 51.59
N VAL A 29 35.33 0.88 51.98
CA VAL A 29 34.33 1.52 52.87
C VAL A 29 34.39 0.97 54.30
N HIS A 30 34.73 -0.30 54.49
CA HIS A 30 34.94 -0.89 55.81
C HIS A 30 36.37 -1.42 55.95
N ASP A 31 36.78 -1.68 57.19
CA ASP A 31 38.09 -2.28 57.48
C ASP A 31 38.08 -3.75 57.04
N ASP A 32 38.64 -3.98 55.85
CA ASP A 32 38.54 -5.25 55.14
C ASP A 32 39.91 -5.91 55.05
N HIS A 33 39.99 -7.17 55.48
CA HIS A 33 41.21 -7.98 55.43
C HIS A 33 41.12 -9.14 54.43
N HIS A 34 39.97 -9.32 53.78
CA HIS A 34 39.75 -10.32 52.73
C HIS A 34 38.92 -9.72 51.59
N PRO A 35 39.27 -9.92 50.30
CA PRO A 35 38.59 -9.28 49.18
C PRO A 35 37.06 -9.52 49.15
N SER A 36 36.31 -8.54 49.65
CA SER A 36 34.86 -8.62 49.80
C SER A 36 34.10 -7.75 48.79
N ALA A 37 34.80 -6.86 48.08
CA ALA A 37 34.24 -6.02 47.03
C ALA A 37 34.53 -6.60 45.65
N ARG A 38 33.59 -6.39 44.72
CA ARG A 38 33.65 -6.86 43.33
C ARG A 38 33.41 -5.68 42.39
N TRP A 39 34.29 -5.54 41.41
CA TRP A 39 34.27 -4.50 40.38
C TRP A 39 34.00 -5.13 39.01
N ASN A 40 32.93 -4.69 38.34
CA ASN A 40 32.63 -5.08 36.98
C ASN A 40 32.99 -3.93 36.04
N SER A 41 34.13 -4.05 35.35
CA SER A 41 34.61 -2.99 34.45
C SER A 41 33.62 -2.72 33.32
N ALA A 42 33.07 -3.76 32.69
CA ALA A 42 32.14 -3.63 31.55
C ALA A 42 30.87 -2.85 31.91
N LYS A 43 30.32 -3.10 33.10
CA LYS A 43 29.10 -2.43 33.60
C LYS A 43 29.38 -1.16 34.40
N ALA A 44 30.65 -0.86 34.68
CA ALA A 44 31.10 0.30 35.46
C ALA A 44 30.44 0.38 36.85
N VAL A 45 30.26 -0.77 37.51
CA VAL A 45 29.63 -0.87 38.83
C VAL A 45 30.45 -1.71 39.81
N TRP A 46 30.35 -1.38 41.09
CA TRP A 46 30.95 -2.13 42.17
C TRP A 46 29.95 -2.43 43.27
N CYS A 47 30.20 -3.50 44.02
CA CYS A 47 29.44 -3.85 45.20
C CYS A 47 30.34 -4.59 46.18
N CYS A 48 30.14 -4.38 47.47
CA CYS A 48 30.69 -5.19 48.54
C CYS A 48 29.64 -6.20 49.02
N ASP A 49 29.99 -7.48 48.95
CA ASP A 49 29.10 -8.57 49.35
C ASP A 49 28.90 -8.62 50.89
N VAL A 50 29.73 -7.90 51.66
CA VAL A 50 29.72 -7.91 53.14
C VAL A 50 29.00 -6.70 53.73
N CYS A 51 29.43 -5.48 53.40
CA CYS A 51 28.81 -4.27 53.97
C CYS A 51 27.68 -3.70 53.10
N GLY A 52 27.46 -4.25 51.91
CA GLY A 52 26.43 -3.78 50.97
C GLY A 52 26.73 -2.43 50.30
N ALA A 53 27.88 -1.81 50.59
CA ALA A 53 28.31 -0.60 49.91
C ALA A 53 28.57 -0.91 48.43
N GLY A 54 28.01 -0.11 47.54
CA GLY A 54 28.12 -0.30 46.10
C GLY A 54 27.63 0.93 45.35
N GLY A 55 27.89 0.97 44.05
CA GLY A 55 27.53 2.11 43.22
C GLY A 55 28.20 2.07 41.85
N GLY A 56 28.17 3.21 41.16
CA GLY A 56 28.83 3.36 39.86
C GLY A 56 30.33 3.61 39.98
N CYS A 57 30.99 3.76 38.83
CA CYS A 57 32.42 4.07 38.73
C CYS A 57 32.83 5.37 39.46
N LEU A 58 31.97 6.39 39.47
CA LEU A 58 32.22 7.65 40.16
C LEU A 58 32.17 7.50 41.69
N ASP A 59 31.27 6.66 42.20
CA ASP A 59 31.16 6.37 43.63
C ASP A 59 32.39 5.59 44.10
N LEU A 60 32.81 4.59 43.30
CA LEU A 60 34.03 3.84 43.57
C LEU A 60 35.27 4.75 43.57
N ALA A 61 35.40 5.63 42.57
CA ALA A 61 36.53 6.56 42.46
C ALA A 61 36.65 7.47 43.69
N LYS A 62 35.52 7.97 44.21
CA LYS A 62 35.48 8.76 45.45
C LYS A 62 35.98 7.96 46.66
N HIS A 63 35.53 6.71 46.82
CA HIS A 63 35.97 5.86 47.93
C HIS A 63 37.43 5.45 47.83
N LEU A 64 37.96 5.33 46.61
CA LEU A 64 39.37 5.01 46.36
C LEU A 64 40.29 6.24 46.34
N GLY A 65 39.75 7.45 46.48
CA GLY A 65 40.53 8.69 46.40
C GLY A 65 41.14 8.95 45.02
N VAL A 66 40.56 8.38 43.96
CA VAL A 66 40.98 8.63 42.58
C VAL A 66 40.41 9.98 42.15
N GLU A 67 41.29 10.90 41.75
CA GLU A 67 40.87 12.20 41.23
C GLU A 67 39.93 12.00 40.03
N LEU A 68 38.72 12.54 40.15
CA LEU A 68 37.78 12.58 39.05
C LEU A 68 38.32 13.53 37.98
N PRO A 69 38.30 13.17 36.69
CA PRO A 69 38.68 14.09 35.64
C PRO A 69 37.79 15.32 35.78
N ALA A 70 38.40 16.51 35.73
CA ALA A 70 37.64 17.72 35.52
C ALA A 70 36.82 17.49 34.24
N LEU A 71 35.49 17.59 34.35
CA LEU A 71 34.64 17.64 33.17
C LEU A 71 35.02 18.92 32.43
N GLU A 72 35.96 18.82 31.48
CA GLU A 72 36.03 19.79 30.39
C GLU A 72 34.72 19.64 29.63
N MET A 73 33.72 20.39 30.08
CA MET A 73 32.46 20.51 29.39
C MET A 73 32.78 21.27 28.10
N PRO A 74 32.67 20.65 26.91
CA PRO A 74 32.99 21.33 25.67
C PRO A 74 32.09 22.56 25.58
N SER A 75 32.72 23.74 25.65
CA SER A 75 32.06 25.01 25.41
C SER A 75 32.20 25.35 23.94
N LEU A 76 31.19 26.02 23.39
CA LEU A 76 31.18 26.46 22.01
C LEU A 76 30.73 27.92 21.95
N SER A 77 31.60 28.80 21.49
CA SER A 77 31.27 30.20 21.20
C SER A 77 30.85 30.40 19.74
N VAL A 78 30.27 31.57 19.44
CA VAL A 78 29.97 31.95 18.05
C VAL A 78 31.26 32.10 17.24
N GLU A 79 32.35 32.59 17.84
CA GLU A 79 33.68 32.66 17.20
C GLU A 79 34.20 31.28 16.79
N ASP A 80 34.12 30.29 17.68
CA ASP A 80 34.57 28.92 17.38
C ASP A 80 33.75 28.31 16.24
N LEU A 81 32.44 28.56 16.25
CA LEU A 81 31.54 28.11 15.21
C LEU A 81 31.84 28.79 13.86
N ALA A 82 32.04 30.11 13.89
CA ALA A 82 32.38 30.93 12.72
C ALA A 82 33.69 30.46 12.08
N LEU A 83 34.72 30.23 12.90
CA LEU A 83 36.01 29.69 12.45
C LEU A 83 35.86 28.29 11.84
N ALA A 84 35.14 27.40 12.53
CA ALA A 84 34.92 26.02 12.06
C ALA A 84 34.14 25.95 10.74
N LYS A 85 33.34 26.98 10.44
CA LYS A 85 32.51 27.09 9.23
C LYS A 85 33.08 28.02 8.17
N SER A 86 34.24 28.62 8.44
CA SER A 86 34.89 29.61 7.58
C SER A 86 33.94 30.75 7.20
N LEU A 87 33.13 31.22 8.15
CA LEU A 87 32.17 32.31 7.98
C LEU A 87 32.48 33.47 8.94
N PRO A 88 32.16 34.73 8.59
CA PRO A 88 32.37 35.84 9.52
C PRO A 88 31.44 35.76 10.73
N ALA A 89 31.99 35.86 11.95
CA ALA A 89 31.18 35.82 13.18
C ALA A 89 30.16 36.97 13.25
N ALA A 90 30.51 38.16 12.73
CA ALA A 90 29.59 39.29 12.63
C ALA A 90 28.38 38.99 11.72
N PHE A 91 28.59 38.23 10.65
CA PHE A 91 27.52 37.79 9.75
C PHE A 91 26.59 36.79 10.46
N LEU A 92 27.14 35.77 11.13
CA LEU A 92 26.31 34.83 11.90
C LEU A 92 25.46 35.55 12.96
N ARG A 93 26.03 36.54 13.67
CA ARG A 93 25.29 37.36 14.63
C ARG A 93 24.15 38.16 14.01
N SER A 94 24.35 38.67 12.80
CA SER A 94 23.28 39.37 12.06
C SER A 94 22.09 38.48 11.72
N LEU A 95 22.29 37.16 11.66
CA LEU A 95 21.27 36.15 11.40
C LEU A 95 20.58 35.64 12.67
N GLY A 96 20.86 36.24 13.84
CA GLY A 96 20.32 35.79 15.11
C GLY A 96 21.04 34.59 15.71
N VAL A 97 22.29 34.32 15.29
CA VAL A 97 23.17 33.34 15.95
C VAL A 97 23.91 34.03 17.09
N GLY A 98 23.63 33.62 18.33
CA GLY A 98 24.11 34.30 19.52
C GLY A 98 24.78 33.38 20.53
N GLU A 99 25.38 33.99 21.54
CA GLU A 99 25.91 33.25 22.70
C GLU A 99 24.75 32.74 23.56
N GLY A 100 24.83 31.48 23.95
CA GLY A 100 23.85 30.79 24.77
C GLY A 100 24.50 30.02 25.90
N VAL A 101 23.67 29.51 26.80
CA VAL A 101 24.09 28.55 27.81
C VAL A 101 23.20 27.31 27.81
N ASN A 102 23.78 26.15 28.11
CA ASN A 102 23.10 24.88 28.22
C ASN A 102 23.20 24.27 29.62
N GLY A 103 22.10 23.65 30.07
CA GLY A 103 22.01 22.92 31.34
C GLY A 103 22.14 23.79 32.60
N THR A 104 22.02 23.13 33.76
CA THR A 104 22.17 23.77 35.08
C THR A 104 23.58 24.28 35.34
N SER A 105 24.60 23.64 34.75
CA SER A 105 26.00 24.06 34.80
C SER A 105 26.34 25.25 33.91
N ARG A 106 25.37 25.78 33.15
CA ARG A 106 25.50 26.95 32.26
C ARG A 106 26.71 26.90 31.32
N VAL A 107 26.96 25.75 30.70
CA VAL A 107 28.04 25.59 29.72
C VAL A 107 27.74 26.47 28.52
N ALA A 108 28.73 27.25 28.06
CA ALA A 108 28.57 28.08 26.88
C ALA A 108 28.28 27.23 25.64
N CYS A 109 27.29 27.65 24.87
CA CYS A 109 26.86 27.03 23.63
C CYS A 109 26.39 28.11 22.66
N VAL A 110 26.09 27.75 21.42
CA VAL A 110 25.56 28.71 20.45
C VAL A 110 24.05 28.58 20.34
N ASP A 111 23.34 29.69 20.45
CA ASP A 111 21.89 29.80 20.28
C ASP A 111 21.56 30.25 18.85
N ILE A 112 20.76 29.46 18.14
CA ILE A 112 20.33 29.70 16.76
C ILE A 112 18.82 30.00 16.77
N HIS A 113 18.47 31.26 16.51
CA HIS A 113 17.08 31.71 16.48
C HIS A 113 16.44 31.46 15.12
N TYR A 114 15.29 30.78 15.11
CA TYR A 114 14.44 30.62 13.94
C TYR A 114 13.41 31.74 13.94
N LEU A 115 13.30 32.48 12.85
CA LEU A 115 12.26 33.51 12.69
C LEU A 115 11.12 32.96 11.83
N ASP A 116 9.90 33.43 12.10
CA ASP A 116 8.75 33.17 11.23
C ASP A 116 8.82 34.03 9.96
N SER A 117 7.87 33.85 9.03
CA SER A 117 7.82 34.63 7.77
C SER A 117 7.70 36.15 7.98
N ASN A 118 7.26 36.61 9.15
CA ASN A 118 7.16 38.02 9.49
C ASN A 118 8.40 38.55 10.25
N GLY A 119 9.42 37.71 10.46
CA GLY A 119 10.63 38.05 11.20
C GLY A 119 10.47 38.03 12.72
N ASN A 120 9.37 37.49 13.26
CA ASN A 120 9.19 37.35 14.71
C ASN A 120 9.99 36.16 15.24
N ALA A 121 10.39 36.25 16.51
CA ALA A 121 11.12 35.19 17.19
C ALA A 121 10.28 33.90 17.32
N GLY A 122 10.76 32.83 16.70
CA GLY A 122 10.17 31.49 16.75
C GLY A 122 11.00 30.51 17.58
N PRO A 123 11.13 29.25 17.13
CA PRO A 123 11.93 28.21 17.79
C PRO A 123 13.39 28.60 18.02
N LEU A 124 13.98 28.05 19.08
CA LEU A 124 15.40 28.20 19.39
C LEU A 124 16.09 26.83 19.36
N ARG A 125 17.12 26.69 18.52
CA ARG A 125 17.98 25.51 18.50
C ARG A 125 19.35 25.86 19.07
N LYS A 126 19.82 25.05 20.01
CA LYS A 126 21.14 25.19 20.64
C LYS A 126 22.13 24.25 19.97
N ARG A 127 23.28 24.77 19.54
CA ARG A 127 24.42 23.97 19.11
C ARG A 127 25.41 23.89 20.27
N VAL A 128 25.55 22.68 20.83
CA VAL A 128 26.31 22.45 22.07
C VAL A 128 27.71 21.90 21.81
N SER A 129 27.97 21.37 20.61
CA SER A 129 29.30 20.93 20.21
C SER A 129 29.46 20.94 18.68
N LEU A 130 30.70 20.98 18.19
CA LEU A 130 30.98 20.84 16.76
C LEU A 130 30.77 19.39 16.30
N ASN A 131 31.37 18.44 17.05
CA ASN A 131 31.49 17.03 16.69
C ASN A 131 31.04 16.06 17.81
N GLY A 132 30.70 16.55 19.00
CA GLY A 132 30.30 15.72 20.16
C GLY A 132 28.84 15.29 20.13
N ARG A 133 28.44 14.29 20.93
CA ARG A 133 27.03 13.87 21.05
C ARG A 133 26.48 14.26 22.42
N PRO A 134 25.33 14.96 22.52
CA PRO A 134 24.54 15.51 21.42
C PRO A 134 25.22 16.72 20.74
N ARG A 135 24.94 16.95 19.45
CA ARG A 135 25.43 18.14 18.69
C ARG A 135 24.46 19.32 18.80
N PHE A 136 23.17 19.02 18.75
CA PHE A 136 22.07 19.99 18.74
C PHE A 136 21.01 19.64 19.78
N LEU A 137 20.37 20.65 20.34
CA LEU A 137 19.24 20.54 21.26
C LEU A 137 18.19 21.59 20.93
N TRP A 138 16.92 21.23 20.92
CA TRP A 138 15.84 22.21 20.86
C TRP A 138 15.56 22.79 22.24
N ARG A 139 15.20 24.07 22.31
CA ARG A 139 14.63 24.64 23.53
C ARG A 139 13.34 23.88 23.86
N ARG A 140 13.14 23.59 25.14
CA ARG A 140 12.02 22.76 25.61
C ARG A 140 10.67 23.36 25.15
N GLY A 141 9.86 22.55 24.47
CA GLY A 141 8.54 22.93 23.96
C GLY A 141 8.54 23.40 22.51
N ASP A 142 9.70 23.76 21.95
CA ASP A 142 9.81 24.16 20.55
C ASP A 142 9.73 22.93 19.63
N LYS A 143 9.15 23.14 18.45
CA LYS A 143 9.02 22.13 17.41
C LYS A 143 9.96 22.45 16.25
N PRO A 144 10.49 21.43 15.55
CA PRO A 144 11.27 21.63 14.34
C PRO A 144 10.44 22.32 13.24
N THR A 145 11.01 23.39 12.66
CA THR A 145 10.47 24.18 11.54
C THR A 145 11.59 24.47 10.55
N PRO A 146 11.31 24.78 9.28
CA PRO A 146 12.34 25.20 8.33
C PRO A 146 13.07 26.46 8.81
N TYR A 147 14.37 26.55 8.51
CA TYR A 147 15.23 27.67 8.85
C TYR A 147 15.38 28.61 7.65
N GLY A 148 14.95 29.87 7.81
CA GLY A 148 15.00 30.88 6.73
C GLY A 148 13.64 31.36 6.22
N LEU A 149 12.53 31.04 6.89
CA LEU A 149 11.18 31.43 6.46
C LEU A 149 11.01 32.95 6.24
N TRP A 150 11.71 33.78 7.02
CA TRP A 150 11.71 35.24 6.87
C TRP A 150 12.46 35.76 5.63
N ARG A 151 13.11 34.88 4.86
CA ARG A 151 13.90 35.23 3.67
C ARG A 151 13.28 34.70 2.37
N LEU A 152 12.06 34.15 2.42
CA LEU A 152 11.38 33.61 1.23
C LEU A 152 11.06 34.68 0.18
N ASP A 153 10.98 35.96 0.57
CA ASP A 153 10.83 37.07 -0.36
C ASP A 153 12.04 37.22 -1.28
N GLU A 154 13.26 36.97 -0.78
CA GLU A 154 14.48 37.00 -1.59
C GLU A 154 14.47 35.87 -2.64
N ALA A 155 14.02 34.68 -2.23
CA ALA A 155 13.85 33.54 -3.14
C ALA A 155 12.80 33.81 -4.22
N SER A 156 11.71 34.50 -3.84
CA SER A 156 10.66 34.91 -4.77
C SER A 156 11.17 35.91 -5.81
N GLN A 157 12.03 36.85 -5.42
CA GLN A 157 12.66 37.81 -6.32
C GLN A 157 13.68 37.16 -7.27
N CYS A 158 14.47 36.21 -6.76
CA CYS A 158 15.42 35.44 -7.58
C CYS A 158 14.72 34.42 -8.49
N GLY A 159 13.47 34.04 -8.18
CA GLY A 159 12.68 33.05 -8.91
C GLY A 159 13.09 31.60 -8.62
N TYR A 160 13.98 31.35 -7.66
CA TYR A 160 14.35 30.01 -7.23
C TYR A 160 14.77 29.94 -5.76
N ILE A 161 14.80 28.71 -5.22
CA ILE A 161 15.29 28.43 -3.86
C ILE A 161 16.07 27.12 -3.79
N LEU A 162 17.12 27.07 -2.96
CA LEU A 162 17.82 25.84 -2.61
C LEU A 162 17.35 25.28 -1.26
N LEU A 163 16.87 24.05 -1.24
CA LEU A 163 16.60 23.29 -0.02
C LEU A 163 17.87 22.53 0.37
N VAL A 164 18.35 22.74 1.60
CA VAL A 164 19.60 22.16 2.11
C VAL A 164 19.42 21.60 3.51
N GLU A 165 20.27 20.66 3.92
CA GLU A 165 20.20 20.08 5.26
C GLU A 165 20.89 20.97 6.32
N GLY A 166 20.09 21.62 7.15
CA GLY A 166 20.57 22.33 8.33
C GLY A 166 21.02 23.77 8.11
N GLU A 167 21.46 24.38 9.20
CA GLU A 167 21.65 25.83 9.27
C GLU A 167 22.99 26.27 8.71
N SER A 168 24.04 25.45 8.83
CA SER A 168 25.39 25.80 8.36
C SER A 168 25.44 25.98 6.84
N ASP A 169 24.72 25.15 6.09
CA ASP A 169 24.64 25.24 4.63
C ASP A 169 23.81 26.44 4.20
N SER A 170 22.72 26.71 4.93
CA SER A 170 21.91 27.90 4.75
C SER A 170 22.74 29.17 4.93
N TRP A 171 23.52 29.26 6.01
CA TRP A 171 24.39 30.42 6.26
C TRP A 171 25.41 30.63 5.15
N THR A 172 26.03 29.56 4.66
CA THR A 172 27.00 29.63 3.57
C THR A 172 26.37 30.15 2.29
N LEU A 173 25.22 29.61 1.88
CA LEU A 173 24.50 30.07 0.68
C LEU A 173 24.07 31.53 0.82
N TRP A 174 23.53 31.91 1.99
CA TRP A 174 23.14 33.28 2.28
C TRP A 174 24.31 34.26 2.28
N HIS A 175 25.49 33.83 2.75
CA HIS A 175 26.70 34.66 2.73
C HIS A 175 27.14 34.98 1.30
N ALA A 176 26.93 34.03 0.38
CA ALA A 176 27.15 34.21 -1.05
C ALA A 176 25.97 34.90 -1.78
N GLY A 177 24.93 35.32 -1.06
CA GLY A 177 23.76 35.99 -1.66
C GLY A 177 22.79 35.06 -2.39
N LEU A 178 22.85 33.74 -2.13
CA LEU A 178 22.01 32.74 -2.78
C LEU A 178 20.79 32.40 -1.92
N PRO A 179 19.57 32.30 -2.50
CA PRO A 179 18.35 32.01 -1.76
C PRO A 179 18.32 30.54 -1.31
N ALA A 180 18.20 30.31 -0.01
CA ALA A 180 18.20 28.96 0.56
C ALA A 180 17.22 28.82 1.74
N LEU A 181 16.72 27.60 1.94
CA LEU A 181 15.89 27.20 3.07
C LEU A 181 16.49 25.95 3.71
N GLY A 182 16.84 26.05 4.99
CA GLY A 182 17.45 24.96 5.75
C GLY A 182 16.39 24.02 6.34
N ILE A 183 16.48 22.74 6.03
CA ILE A 183 15.66 21.70 6.65
C ILE A 183 16.41 21.18 7.88
N PRO A 184 15.86 21.22 9.11
CA PRO A 184 16.62 20.94 10.34
C PRO A 184 17.27 19.55 10.46
N GLY A 185 16.88 18.62 9.59
CA GLY A 185 17.49 17.31 9.38
C GLY A 185 16.86 16.59 8.19
N ALA A 186 17.59 15.67 7.57
CA ALA A 186 17.20 14.91 6.39
C ALA A 186 15.78 14.33 6.43
N ASP A 187 15.41 13.65 7.52
CA ASP A 187 14.12 12.95 7.66
C ASP A 187 12.98 13.86 8.18
N MET A 188 13.19 15.17 8.24
CA MET A 188 12.28 16.08 8.94
C MET A 188 11.29 16.81 8.04
N TRP A 189 11.37 16.62 6.71
CA TRP A 189 10.45 17.23 5.75
C TRP A 189 8.99 16.88 6.04
N LYS A 190 8.09 17.84 5.86
CA LYS A 190 6.64 17.67 6.07
C LYS A 190 5.90 18.30 4.91
N GLU A 191 4.85 17.62 4.45
CA GLU A 191 3.95 18.10 3.39
C GLU A 191 3.45 19.53 3.62
N ALA A 192 3.15 19.89 4.87
CA ALA A 192 2.71 21.23 5.25
C ALA A 192 3.70 22.35 4.85
N TRP A 193 4.99 22.04 4.69
CA TRP A 193 6.03 23.01 4.31
C TRP A 193 6.10 23.25 2.80
N LYS A 194 5.41 22.44 1.98
CA LYS A 194 5.25 22.70 0.54
C LYS A 194 4.64 24.08 0.29
N VAL A 195 3.69 24.50 1.13
CA VAL A 195 2.98 25.78 1.01
C VAL A 195 3.95 26.96 1.06
N ASP A 196 5.04 26.85 1.83
CA ASP A 196 6.03 27.92 1.99
C ASP A 196 6.84 28.17 0.70
N VAL A 197 6.99 27.15 -0.15
CA VAL A 197 7.79 27.22 -1.39
C VAL A 197 6.97 27.16 -2.68
N GLN A 198 5.65 26.98 -2.58
CA GLN A 198 4.76 26.78 -3.74
C GLN A 198 4.74 27.94 -4.74
N ASN A 199 5.00 29.17 -4.28
CA ASN A 199 4.97 30.37 -5.10
C ASN A 199 6.33 30.67 -5.77
N ILE A 200 7.34 29.84 -5.53
CA ILE A 200 8.68 30.00 -6.08
C ILE A 200 8.77 29.21 -7.39
N LYS A 201 9.18 29.87 -8.47
CA LYS A 201 9.17 29.30 -9.83
C LYS A 201 10.03 28.04 -9.96
N THR A 202 11.15 27.93 -9.25
CA THR A 202 12.01 26.74 -9.29
C THR A 202 12.54 26.36 -7.92
N VAL A 203 12.28 25.13 -7.49
CA VAL A 203 12.79 24.58 -6.24
C VAL A 203 13.91 23.61 -6.56
N TYR A 204 15.08 23.82 -5.95
CA TYR A 204 16.20 22.91 -5.98
C TYR A 204 16.33 22.21 -4.64
N VAL A 205 16.71 20.94 -4.63
CA VAL A 205 17.10 20.23 -3.40
C VAL A 205 18.52 19.72 -3.55
N TRP A 206 19.35 19.99 -2.54
CA TRP A 206 20.70 19.47 -2.45
C TRP A 206 20.66 18.05 -1.91
N ARG A 207 21.08 17.08 -2.71
CA ARG A 207 21.15 15.68 -2.33
C ARG A 207 22.59 15.33 -1.94
N GLU A 208 22.82 15.17 -0.64
CA GLU A 208 24.07 14.61 -0.13
C GLU A 208 24.20 13.14 -0.55
N ALA A 209 25.44 12.67 -0.74
CA ALA A 209 25.74 11.29 -1.15
C ALA A 209 25.64 10.30 0.04
N ASP A 210 24.57 10.39 0.83
CA ASP A 210 24.27 9.50 1.94
C ASP A 210 22.77 9.19 2.05
N ALA A 211 22.41 8.29 2.98
CA ALA A 211 21.03 7.87 3.18
C ALA A 211 20.10 9.02 3.64
N GLY A 212 20.65 10.06 4.28
CA GLY A 212 19.89 11.23 4.70
C GLY A 212 19.53 12.11 3.49
N GLY A 213 20.51 12.40 2.64
CA GLY A 213 20.30 13.12 1.38
C GLY A 213 19.27 12.45 0.47
N ASP A 214 19.33 11.12 0.36
CA ASP A 214 18.36 10.32 -0.38
C ASP A 214 16.93 10.46 0.18
N SER A 215 16.77 10.37 1.50
CA SER A 215 15.50 10.49 2.20
C SER A 215 14.86 11.87 2.01
N LEU A 216 15.66 12.93 2.15
CA LEU A 216 15.20 14.31 1.95
C LEU A 216 14.75 14.54 0.51
N ALA A 217 15.58 14.16 -0.47
CA ALA A 217 15.27 14.32 -1.88
C ALA A 217 14.00 13.56 -2.27
N ALA A 218 13.82 12.32 -1.80
CA ALA A 218 12.63 11.53 -2.06
C ALA A 218 11.37 12.17 -1.47
N SER A 219 11.43 12.62 -0.21
CA SER A 219 10.29 13.23 0.50
C SER A 219 9.84 14.53 -0.17
N VAL A 220 10.79 15.41 -0.52
CA VAL A 220 10.48 16.66 -1.23
C VAL A 220 9.91 16.37 -2.62
N ALA A 221 10.47 15.40 -3.33
CA ALA A 221 10.07 15.11 -4.70
C ALA A 221 8.72 14.38 -4.80
N ALA A 222 8.22 13.78 -3.71
CA ALA A 222 6.86 13.28 -3.61
C ALA A 222 5.84 14.43 -3.56
N ASP A 223 6.13 15.48 -2.79
CA ASP A 223 5.24 16.63 -2.62
C ASP A 223 5.36 17.65 -3.76
N ILE A 224 6.56 17.79 -4.34
CA ILE A 224 6.91 18.74 -5.42
C ILE A 224 7.54 17.95 -6.59
N PRO A 225 6.73 17.39 -7.51
CA PRO A 225 7.21 16.53 -8.58
C PRO A 225 8.25 17.15 -9.52
N ASP A 226 8.18 18.48 -9.71
CA ASP A 226 9.05 19.26 -10.58
C ASP A 226 10.32 19.80 -9.89
N VAL A 227 10.57 19.41 -8.63
CA VAL A 227 11.80 19.78 -7.92
C VAL A 227 13.02 19.32 -8.70
N ARG A 228 14.07 20.15 -8.73
CA ARG A 228 15.35 19.82 -9.38
C ARG A 228 16.35 19.32 -8.35
N ILE A 229 16.93 18.15 -8.60
CA ILE A 229 17.93 17.55 -7.73
C ILE A 229 19.31 18.07 -8.13
N ILE A 230 20.01 18.67 -7.17
CA ILE A 230 21.44 18.94 -7.25
C ILE A 230 22.16 17.77 -6.60
N GLU A 231 22.94 17.02 -7.38
CA GLU A 231 23.81 15.97 -6.86
C GLU A 231 25.07 16.63 -6.26
N ALA A 232 25.40 16.29 -5.01
CA ALA A 232 26.61 16.77 -4.36
C ALA A 232 27.86 16.39 -5.17
N PRO A 233 28.82 17.31 -5.39
CA PRO A 233 30.03 17.00 -6.14
C PRO A 233 30.94 16.02 -5.36
N ALA A 234 31.75 15.25 -6.08
CA ALA A 234 32.58 14.19 -5.47
C ALA A 234 33.59 14.69 -4.40
N ASP A 235 33.92 15.98 -4.40
CA ASP A 235 34.89 16.60 -3.48
C ASP A 235 34.24 17.40 -2.34
N ALA A 236 32.91 17.49 -2.27
CA ALA A 236 32.20 18.15 -1.18
C ALA A 236 30.79 17.56 -0.98
N LYS A 237 30.47 17.15 0.25
CA LYS A 237 29.17 16.53 0.55
C LYS A 237 28.03 17.55 0.67
N ASP A 238 28.32 18.72 1.25
CA ASP A 238 27.36 19.77 1.59
C ASP A 238 27.84 21.15 1.11
N PRO A 239 26.94 22.15 0.97
CA PRO A 239 27.32 23.49 0.54
C PRO A 239 28.41 24.14 1.39
N ASN A 240 28.42 23.91 2.71
CA ASN A 240 29.46 24.46 3.58
C ASN A 240 30.85 23.84 3.33
N GLU A 241 30.94 22.53 3.09
CA GLU A 241 32.18 21.89 2.68
C GLU A 241 32.64 22.43 1.33
N LEU A 242 31.72 22.59 0.37
CA LEU A 242 32.03 23.16 -0.94
C LEU A 242 32.62 24.58 -0.82
N TRP A 243 32.07 25.39 0.07
CA TRP A 243 32.58 26.72 0.42
C TRP A 243 34.01 26.67 0.97
N GLN A 244 34.29 25.73 1.86
CA GLN A 244 35.63 25.53 2.41
C GLN A 244 36.63 25.07 1.33
N ARG A 245 36.21 24.20 0.41
CA ARG A 245 37.02 23.78 -0.75
C ARG A 245 37.33 24.95 -1.69
N CYS A 246 36.42 25.91 -1.79
CA CYS A 246 36.62 27.15 -2.54
C CYS A 246 37.44 28.20 -1.76
N SER A 247 38.09 27.80 -0.65
CA SER A 247 38.91 28.69 0.19
C SER A 247 38.15 29.90 0.73
N ALA A 248 36.83 29.76 0.95
CA ALA A 248 35.95 30.84 1.37
C ALA A 248 35.94 32.08 0.44
N ASP A 249 36.15 31.83 -0.86
CA ASP A 249 36.04 32.84 -1.92
C ASP A 249 34.62 32.84 -2.51
N ILE A 250 33.95 34.00 -2.47
CA ILE A 250 32.54 34.15 -2.89
C ILE A 250 32.39 33.89 -4.38
N ASP A 251 33.30 34.41 -5.21
CA ASP A 251 33.19 34.31 -6.66
C ASP A 251 33.39 32.85 -7.12
N ALA A 252 34.43 32.18 -6.61
CA ALA A 252 34.70 30.78 -6.90
C ALA A 252 33.57 29.84 -6.43
N PHE A 253 33.02 30.09 -5.23
CA PHE A 253 31.91 29.31 -4.70
C PHE A 253 30.63 29.51 -5.52
N THR A 254 30.27 30.75 -5.83
CA THR A 254 29.07 31.09 -6.62
C THR A 254 29.14 30.45 -8.00
N ALA A 255 30.30 30.52 -8.67
CA ALA A 255 30.51 29.87 -9.95
C ALA A 255 30.30 28.35 -9.91
N ARG A 256 30.72 27.66 -8.82
CA ARG A 256 30.44 26.22 -8.66
C ARG A 256 28.96 25.95 -8.42
N ILE A 257 28.28 26.76 -7.61
CA ILE A 257 26.83 26.59 -7.37
C ILE A 257 26.05 26.80 -8.68
N GLU A 258 26.37 27.81 -9.48
CA GLU A 258 25.72 28.05 -10.78
C GLU A 258 25.89 26.87 -11.76
N GLN A 259 27.09 26.26 -11.79
CA GLN A 259 27.33 25.04 -12.56
C GLN A 259 26.44 23.89 -12.08
N LEU A 260 26.31 23.70 -10.76
CA LEU A 260 25.46 22.67 -10.16
C LEU A 260 23.98 22.92 -10.42
N LEU A 261 23.51 24.18 -10.33
CA LEU A 261 22.13 24.56 -10.66
C LEU A 261 21.79 24.29 -12.12
N THR A 262 22.76 24.51 -13.02
CA THR A 262 22.62 24.23 -14.46
C THR A 262 22.58 22.72 -14.74
N ALA A 263 23.41 21.94 -14.03
CA ALA A 263 23.46 20.49 -14.15
C ALA A 263 22.31 19.76 -13.44
N ALA A 264 21.62 20.43 -12.51
CA ALA A 264 20.52 19.86 -11.74
C ALA A 264 19.40 19.37 -12.64
N ARG A 265 18.80 18.22 -12.31
CA ARG A 265 17.81 17.54 -13.15
C ARG A 265 16.47 17.43 -12.44
N PRO A 266 15.32 17.54 -13.13
CA PRO A 266 14.02 17.32 -12.52
C PRO A 266 13.92 15.92 -11.90
N ALA A 267 13.36 15.82 -10.70
CA ALA A 267 13.14 14.55 -10.02
C ALA A 267 12.20 13.64 -10.81
N SER A 268 11.20 14.21 -11.50
CA SER A 268 10.32 13.49 -12.43
C SER A 268 11.09 12.78 -13.54
N GLN A 269 12.08 13.45 -14.15
CA GLN A 269 12.93 12.85 -15.17
C GLN A 269 13.79 11.71 -14.60
N LEU A 270 14.48 11.94 -13.47
CA LEU A 270 15.32 10.93 -12.81
C LEU A 270 14.51 9.68 -12.44
N ARG A 271 13.30 9.87 -11.88
CA ARG A 271 12.37 8.78 -11.61
C ARG A 271 11.96 8.04 -12.87
N SER A 272 11.61 8.75 -13.95
CA SER A 272 11.18 8.11 -15.21
C SER A 272 12.28 7.26 -15.84
N GLU A 273 13.53 7.71 -15.79
CA GLU A 273 14.68 6.97 -16.32
C GLU A 273 15.01 5.75 -15.45
N ALA A 274 15.00 5.92 -14.14
CA ALA A 274 15.16 4.82 -13.19
C ALA A 274 14.08 3.76 -13.39
N LEU A 275 12.81 4.18 -13.47
CA LEU A 275 11.67 3.31 -13.74
C LEU A 275 11.84 2.57 -15.07
N THR A 276 12.23 3.28 -16.14
CA THR A 276 12.47 2.67 -17.46
C THR A 276 13.62 1.66 -17.43
N SER A 277 14.66 1.90 -16.63
CA SER A 277 15.77 0.96 -16.45
C SER A 277 15.36 -0.28 -15.65
N GLU A 278 14.58 -0.10 -14.58
CA GLU A 278 14.02 -1.16 -13.76
C GLU A 278 13.06 -2.04 -14.58
N VAL A 279 12.12 -1.43 -15.31
CA VAL A 279 11.20 -2.14 -16.20
C VAL A 279 11.94 -2.99 -17.23
N ARG A 280 13.02 -2.46 -17.83
CA ARG A 280 13.84 -3.22 -18.77
C ARG A 280 14.54 -4.41 -18.10
N ALA A 281 15.06 -4.23 -16.89
CA ALA A 281 15.70 -5.30 -16.13
C ALA A 281 14.69 -6.38 -15.72
N LEU A 282 13.51 -5.98 -15.23
CA LEU A 282 12.43 -6.90 -14.87
C LEU A 282 11.96 -7.69 -16.09
N LEU A 283 11.69 -7.02 -17.22
CA LEU A 283 11.28 -7.65 -18.47
C LEU A 283 12.32 -8.69 -18.93
N ALA A 284 13.61 -8.36 -18.86
CA ALA A 284 14.67 -9.31 -19.20
C ALA A 284 14.69 -10.54 -18.28
N ALA A 285 14.46 -10.34 -16.97
CA ALA A 285 14.47 -11.42 -15.98
C ALA A 285 13.26 -12.36 -16.09
N CYS A 286 12.10 -11.88 -16.56
CA CYS A 286 10.89 -12.68 -16.70
C CYS A 286 10.49 -13.02 -18.15
N ARG A 287 11.33 -12.68 -19.13
CA ARG A 287 11.02 -12.82 -20.56
C ARG A 287 10.59 -14.24 -20.94
N GLU A 288 11.34 -15.24 -20.51
CA GLU A 288 11.02 -16.66 -20.79
C GLU A 288 9.66 -17.07 -20.25
N LEU A 289 9.26 -16.53 -19.09
CA LEU A 289 7.96 -16.82 -18.47
C LEU A 289 6.83 -16.12 -19.23
N LEU A 290 7.06 -14.88 -19.64
CA LEU A 290 6.10 -14.07 -20.40
C LEU A 290 5.82 -14.62 -21.80
N ASP A 291 6.83 -15.21 -22.44
CA ASP A 291 6.70 -15.83 -23.77
C ASP A 291 6.05 -17.23 -23.73
N ASP A 292 5.84 -17.81 -22.54
CA ASP A 292 5.29 -19.16 -22.36
C ASP A 292 3.75 -19.14 -22.37
N PRO A 293 3.08 -19.79 -23.36
CA PRO A 293 1.62 -19.86 -23.40
C PRO A 293 1.04 -20.70 -22.24
N GLY A 294 1.85 -21.53 -21.58
CA GLY A 294 1.51 -22.35 -20.41
C GLY A 294 1.99 -21.74 -19.07
N LEU A 295 2.04 -20.41 -18.93
CA LEU A 295 2.52 -19.72 -17.73
C LEU A 295 1.90 -20.27 -16.42
N LEU A 296 0.59 -20.50 -16.36
CA LEU A 296 -0.03 -21.07 -15.15
C LEU A 296 0.38 -22.52 -14.88
N ASP A 297 0.80 -23.27 -15.90
CA ASP A 297 1.40 -24.60 -15.71
C ASP A 297 2.83 -24.50 -15.18
N ARG A 298 3.62 -23.51 -15.64
CA ARG A 298 4.92 -23.15 -15.04
C ARG A 298 4.78 -22.76 -13.57
N VAL A 299 3.76 -21.99 -13.22
CA VAL A 299 3.42 -21.67 -11.82
C VAL A 299 3.15 -22.94 -11.02
N GLY A 300 2.33 -23.86 -11.56
CA GLY A 300 2.03 -25.13 -10.92
C GLY A 300 3.27 -26.03 -10.72
N GLU A 301 4.16 -26.05 -11.71
CA GLU A 301 5.42 -26.80 -11.64
C GLU A 301 6.38 -26.19 -10.60
N ALA A 302 6.50 -24.86 -10.55
CA ALA A 302 7.28 -24.17 -9.54
C ALA A 302 6.76 -24.46 -8.11
N MET A 303 5.43 -24.51 -7.92
CA MET A 303 4.83 -24.92 -6.64
C MET A 303 5.20 -26.36 -6.27
N ARG A 304 5.20 -27.30 -7.24
CA ARG A 304 5.60 -28.70 -7.00
C ARG A 304 7.07 -28.82 -6.63
N GLN A 305 7.95 -28.11 -7.34
CA GLN A 305 9.38 -28.06 -7.04
C GLN A 305 9.64 -27.46 -5.66
N GLY A 306 8.85 -26.44 -5.27
CA GLY A 306 8.81 -25.88 -3.91
C GLY A 306 8.23 -26.82 -2.84
N GLY A 307 7.85 -28.04 -3.20
CA GLY A 307 7.41 -29.09 -2.28
C GLY A 307 5.90 -29.18 -2.05
N TYR A 308 5.08 -28.46 -2.83
CA TYR A 308 3.62 -28.67 -2.82
C TYR A 308 3.28 -29.99 -3.54
N ALA A 309 2.38 -30.79 -2.96
CA ALA A 309 2.00 -32.09 -3.52
C ALA A 309 0.49 -32.26 -3.61
N GLY A 310 0.05 -32.87 -4.71
CA GLY A 310 -1.35 -33.19 -4.99
C GLY A 310 -2.04 -32.20 -5.92
N ASP A 311 -3.34 -31.96 -5.69
CA ASP A 311 -4.17 -31.07 -6.53
C ASP A 311 -3.67 -29.62 -6.54
N LEU A 312 -3.34 -29.13 -7.74
CA LEU A 312 -2.82 -27.78 -7.96
C LEU A 312 -3.90 -26.73 -8.19
N ILE A 313 -5.18 -27.09 -8.29
CA ILE A 313 -6.26 -26.12 -8.51
C ILE A 313 -6.33 -25.10 -7.35
N PRO A 314 -6.36 -25.49 -6.06
CA PRO A 314 -6.41 -24.52 -4.97
C PRO A 314 -5.24 -23.52 -4.95
N PRO A 315 -3.95 -23.93 -4.99
CA PRO A 315 -2.85 -22.97 -4.98
C PRO A 315 -2.77 -22.13 -6.28
N LYS A 316 -3.13 -22.68 -7.46
CA LYS A 316 -3.22 -21.88 -8.70
C LYS A 316 -4.30 -20.81 -8.59
N LEU A 317 -5.47 -21.13 -8.03
CA LEU A 317 -6.53 -20.14 -7.81
C LEU A 317 -6.12 -19.04 -6.82
N VAL A 318 -5.35 -19.39 -5.77
CA VAL A 318 -4.75 -18.41 -4.85
C VAL A 318 -3.76 -17.51 -5.60
N TYR A 319 -2.90 -18.05 -6.47
CA TYR A 319 -1.99 -17.25 -7.28
C TYR A 319 -2.72 -16.28 -8.22
N VAL A 320 -3.80 -16.73 -8.86
CA VAL A 320 -4.67 -15.89 -9.67
C VAL A 320 -5.30 -14.79 -8.80
N ALA A 321 -5.76 -15.12 -7.59
CA ALA A 321 -6.30 -14.12 -6.66
C ALA A 321 -5.26 -13.07 -6.24
N LEU A 322 -4.02 -13.48 -5.94
CA LEU A 322 -2.91 -12.58 -5.65
C LEU A 322 -2.60 -11.65 -6.84
N THR A 323 -2.66 -12.18 -8.06
CA THR A 323 -2.39 -11.40 -9.28
C THR A 323 -3.52 -10.42 -9.59
N SER A 324 -4.78 -10.79 -9.31
CA SER A 324 -5.95 -9.96 -9.56
C SER A 324 -5.98 -8.64 -8.80
N ARG A 325 -5.06 -8.42 -7.83
CA ARG A 325 -4.87 -7.14 -7.11
C ARG A 325 -4.61 -5.94 -8.03
N LEU A 326 -4.13 -6.20 -9.24
CA LEU A 326 -3.86 -5.19 -10.26
C LEU A 326 -5.10 -4.81 -11.06
N LEU A 327 -6.18 -5.60 -10.97
CA LEU A 327 -7.46 -5.28 -11.61
C LEU A 327 -8.31 -4.38 -10.71
N GLU A 328 -9.32 -3.73 -11.29
CA GLU A 328 -10.27 -2.88 -10.55
C GLU A 328 -11.01 -3.64 -9.43
N ARG A 329 -11.24 -4.95 -9.64
CA ARG A 329 -12.03 -5.80 -8.74
C ARG A 329 -11.31 -7.12 -8.43
N PRO A 330 -10.35 -7.10 -7.50
CA PRO A 330 -9.60 -8.28 -7.10
C PRO A 330 -10.49 -9.39 -6.52
N LEU A 331 -10.02 -10.62 -6.67
CA LEU A 331 -10.70 -11.83 -6.21
C LEU A 331 -10.59 -12.01 -4.68
N ASN A 332 -11.62 -12.63 -4.13
CA ASN A 332 -11.63 -13.08 -2.75
C ASN A 332 -11.73 -14.61 -2.71
N VAL A 333 -10.80 -15.29 -2.03
CA VAL A 333 -10.69 -16.75 -2.01
C VAL A 333 -10.63 -17.29 -0.59
N ALA A 334 -11.43 -18.31 -0.32
CA ALA A 334 -11.44 -19.04 0.95
C ALA A 334 -11.04 -20.51 0.72
N VAL A 335 -9.92 -20.91 1.32
CA VAL A 335 -9.43 -22.29 1.26
C VAL A 335 -9.99 -23.07 2.46
N ILE A 336 -10.93 -23.99 2.21
CA ILE A 336 -11.64 -24.74 3.27
C ILE A 336 -11.33 -26.24 3.20
N ALA A 337 -10.77 -26.78 4.27
CA ALA A 337 -10.44 -28.21 4.39
C ALA A 337 -10.23 -28.62 5.86
N GLN A 338 -10.16 -29.92 6.13
CA GLN A 338 -9.83 -30.43 7.47
C GLN A 338 -8.44 -29.93 7.94
N SER A 339 -8.22 -29.91 9.27
CA SER A 339 -6.89 -29.65 9.82
C SER A 339 -5.90 -30.71 9.32
N GLY A 340 -4.69 -30.28 8.96
CA GLY A 340 -3.66 -31.16 8.39
C GLY A 340 -3.75 -31.42 6.88
N SER A 341 -4.81 -30.97 6.19
CA SER A 341 -4.99 -31.19 4.73
C SER A 341 -4.17 -30.26 3.82
N GLY A 342 -3.29 -29.41 4.36
CA GLY A 342 -2.41 -28.55 3.53
C GLY A 342 -3.00 -27.20 3.08
N LYS A 343 -4.02 -26.66 3.78
CA LYS A 343 -4.61 -25.34 3.46
C LYS A 343 -3.59 -24.20 3.42
N ASN A 344 -2.85 -24.04 4.52
CA ASN A 344 -1.83 -22.99 4.63
C ASN A 344 -0.73 -23.22 3.60
N ARG A 345 -0.36 -24.50 3.35
CA ARG A 345 0.60 -24.85 2.31
C ARG A 345 0.17 -24.43 0.91
N ALA A 346 -1.13 -24.49 0.59
CA ALA A 346 -1.64 -24.01 -0.70
C ALA A 346 -1.49 -22.48 -0.83
N VAL A 347 -1.73 -21.75 0.26
CA VAL A 347 -1.52 -20.30 0.29
C VAL A 347 -0.03 -19.96 0.24
N ASP A 348 0.79 -20.59 1.07
CA ASP A 348 2.23 -20.37 1.15
C ASP A 348 2.93 -20.63 -0.21
N ALA A 349 2.50 -21.68 -0.94
CA ALA A 349 3.05 -22.01 -2.25
C ALA A 349 2.79 -20.90 -3.30
N ALA A 350 1.65 -20.22 -3.21
CA ALA A 350 1.34 -19.09 -4.10
C ALA A 350 2.02 -17.80 -3.65
N LEU A 351 2.10 -17.55 -2.33
CA LEU A 351 2.80 -16.38 -1.78
C LEU A 351 4.28 -16.38 -2.15
N ALA A 352 4.92 -17.55 -2.24
CA ALA A 352 6.33 -17.66 -2.63
C ALA A 352 6.62 -17.18 -4.08
N LEU A 353 5.59 -17.05 -4.94
CA LEU A 353 5.73 -16.66 -6.35
C LEU A 353 5.39 -15.19 -6.61
N VAL A 354 5.07 -14.42 -5.58
CA VAL A 354 4.75 -12.99 -5.67
C VAL A 354 5.68 -12.20 -4.74
N PRO A 355 5.97 -10.93 -5.04
CA PRO A 355 6.73 -10.07 -4.13
C PRO A 355 6.02 -9.93 -2.77
N GLU A 356 6.78 -9.79 -1.69
CA GLU A 356 6.21 -9.56 -0.34
C GLU A 356 5.39 -8.26 -0.29
N GLU A 357 5.70 -7.31 -1.17
CA GLU A 357 4.96 -6.05 -1.30
C GLU A 357 3.53 -6.24 -1.84
N ALA A 358 3.23 -7.37 -2.51
CA ALA A 358 1.94 -7.65 -3.14
C ALA A 358 0.83 -8.09 -2.17
N TYR A 359 1.17 -8.36 -0.90
CA TYR A 359 0.19 -8.84 0.06
C TYR A 359 0.46 -8.34 1.48
N TYR A 360 -0.60 -8.28 2.28
CA TYR A 360 -0.51 -8.07 3.72
C TYR A 360 -0.89 -9.37 4.42
N LEU A 361 0.08 -10.01 5.09
CA LEU A 361 -0.12 -11.30 5.75
C LEU A 361 -0.37 -11.14 7.25
N GLU A 362 -1.59 -11.44 7.68
CA GLU A 362 -1.98 -11.50 9.08
C GLU A 362 -1.95 -12.95 9.57
N LYS A 363 -0.84 -13.33 10.23
CA LYS A 363 -0.63 -14.70 10.75
C LYS A 363 -1.35 -14.95 12.07
N ALA A 364 -1.40 -13.95 12.95
CA ALA A 364 -1.89 -14.08 14.32
C ALA A 364 -2.44 -12.73 14.82
N GLY A 365 -3.60 -12.35 14.29
CA GLY A 365 -4.26 -11.09 14.64
C GLY A 365 -5.77 -11.23 14.63
N SER A 366 -6.43 -10.43 15.48
CA SER A 366 -7.88 -10.30 15.42
C SER A 366 -8.29 -9.51 14.18
N ALA A 367 -9.48 -9.73 13.62
CA ALA A 367 -10.02 -8.90 12.54
C ALA A 367 -10.02 -7.38 12.86
N ARG A 368 -10.00 -7.04 14.16
CA ARG A 368 -9.90 -5.65 14.63
C ARG A 368 -8.52 -5.04 14.39
N ALA A 369 -7.44 -5.84 14.34
CA ALA A 369 -6.10 -5.37 14.00
C ALA A 369 -6.02 -4.83 12.56
N LEU A 370 -6.77 -5.42 11.62
CA LEU A 370 -6.86 -4.95 10.24
C LEU A 370 -7.44 -3.53 10.14
N ILE A 371 -8.31 -3.14 11.08
CA ILE A 371 -8.91 -1.79 11.13
C ILE A 371 -7.89 -0.75 11.55
N TYR A 372 -7.10 -1.03 12.59
CA TYR A 372 -6.24 -0.04 13.23
C TYR A 372 -4.78 -0.07 12.75
N THR A 373 -4.40 -1.03 11.91
CA THR A 373 -3.06 -1.03 11.29
C THR A 373 -2.91 0.16 10.34
N ASN A 374 -1.74 0.79 10.31
CA ASN A 374 -1.42 1.87 9.37
C ASN A 374 -0.98 1.32 7.99
N ALA A 375 -1.05 0.00 7.77
CA ALA A 375 -0.72 -0.61 6.49
C ALA A 375 -1.71 -0.18 5.40
N ASP A 376 -1.15 0.17 4.24
CA ASP A 376 -1.86 0.40 2.99
C ASP A 376 -2.19 -0.94 2.30
N PHE A 377 -3.41 -1.05 1.79
CA PHE A 377 -3.95 -2.24 1.13
C PHE A 377 -4.17 -2.06 -0.37
N GLN A 378 -3.97 -0.86 -0.91
CA GLN A 378 -4.14 -0.60 -2.34
C GLN A 378 -3.17 -1.46 -3.16
N HIS A 379 -3.71 -2.18 -4.15
CA HIS A 379 -2.98 -3.15 -4.97
C HIS A 379 -2.27 -4.24 -4.16
N LYS A 380 -2.79 -4.55 -2.96
CA LYS A 380 -2.29 -5.65 -2.11
C LYS A 380 -3.42 -6.56 -1.72
N VAL A 381 -3.16 -7.86 -1.63
CA VAL A 381 -4.13 -8.82 -1.11
C VAL A 381 -3.95 -8.99 0.39
N VAL A 382 -5.03 -8.85 1.15
CA VAL A 382 -5.05 -9.14 2.58
C VAL A 382 -5.20 -10.65 2.76
N VAL A 383 -4.23 -11.28 3.42
CA VAL A 383 -4.20 -12.72 3.68
C VAL A 383 -4.38 -12.96 5.17
N VAL A 384 -5.51 -13.58 5.54
CA VAL A 384 -5.84 -13.95 6.92
C VAL A 384 -5.71 -15.45 7.08
N ALA A 385 -4.63 -15.90 7.73
CA ALA A 385 -4.27 -17.32 7.79
C ALA A 385 -5.33 -18.21 8.49
N GLU A 386 -6.20 -17.64 9.34
CA GLU A 386 -7.27 -18.36 10.02
C GLU A 386 -8.58 -17.57 10.05
N ALA A 387 -9.58 -18.01 9.28
CA ALA A 387 -10.91 -17.40 9.25
C ALA A 387 -11.67 -17.57 10.58
N ASP A 388 -11.31 -18.53 11.43
CA ASP A 388 -11.86 -18.65 12.80
C ASP A 388 -11.55 -17.39 13.65
N SER A 389 -10.58 -16.58 13.23
CA SER A 389 -10.25 -15.28 13.83
C SER A 389 -11.08 -14.11 13.27
N ILE A 390 -11.89 -14.35 12.22
CA ILE A 390 -12.84 -13.38 11.68
C ILE A 390 -14.16 -13.54 12.45
N PRO A 391 -14.58 -12.53 13.22
CA PRO A 391 -15.85 -12.61 13.93
C PRO A 391 -17.01 -12.70 12.93
N GLU A 392 -18.04 -13.48 13.25
CA GLU A 392 -19.28 -13.53 12.45
C GLU A 392 -20.13 -12.27 12.64
N GLU A 393 -20.09 -11.71 13.85
CA GLU A 393 -20.89 -10.56 14.28
C GLU A 393 -20.03 -9.40 14.81
N GLY A 394 -20.66 -8.24 14.89
CA GLY A 394 -20.02 -7.03 15.39
C GLY A 394 -19.26 -6.25 14.33
N SER A 395 -18.54 -5.25 14.80
CA SER A 395 -18.04 -4.17 13.97
C SER A 395 -16.85 -4.59 13.09
N ALA A 396 -15.96 -5.45 13.61
CA ALA A 396 -14.85 -6.01 12.84
C ALA A 396 -15.30 -6.99 11.74
N ALA A 397 -16.39 -7.72 11.96
CA ALA A 397 -17.02 -8.54 10.91
C ALA A 397 -17.51 -7.66 9.75
N SER A 398 -18.05 -6.47 10.06
CA SER A 398 -18.52 -5.53 9.06
C SER A 398 -17.40 -4.97 8.19
N ALA A 399 -16.25 -4.64 8.80
CA ALA A 399 -15.08 -4.15 8.07
C ALA A 399 -14.55 -5.18 7.07
N VAL A 400 -14.37 -6.44 7.51
CA VAL A 400 -13.94 -7.54 6.63
C VAL A 400 -14.98 -7.83 5.54
N ARG A 401 -16.28 -7.71 5.85
CA ARG A 401 -17.36 -7.83 4.86
C ARG A 401 -17.33 -6.75 3.79
N SER A 402 -17.05 -5.50 4.17
CA SER A 402 -16.90 -4.40 3.20
C SER A 402 -15.68 -4.63 2.32
N LEU A 403 -14.54 -5.05 2.90
CA LEU A 403 -13.36 -5.41 2.12
C LEU A 403 -13.66 -6.50 1.08
N ALA A 404 -14.34 -7.58 1.47
CA ALA A 404 -14.70 -8.66 0.55
C ALA A 404 -15.83 -8.32 -0.45
N ALA A 405 -16.60 -7.25 -0.24
CA ALA A 405 -17.69 -6.86 -1.14
C ALA A 405 -17.26 -5.75 -2.11
N ASP A 406 -16.56 -4.75 -1.57
CA ASP A 406 -16.30 -3.48 -2.22
C ASP A 406 -14.84 -3.37 -2.70
N ASN A 407 -13.96 -4.31 -2.30
CA ASN A 407 -12.51 -4.26 -2.51
C ASN A 407 -11.87 -3.00 -1.89
N PHE A 408 -12.53 -2.42 -0.90
CA PHE A 408 -12.20 -1.21 -0.14
C PHE A 408 -12.72 -1.43 1.29
N MET A 409 -12.04 -0.86 2.29
CA MET A 409 -12.49 -0.98 3.68
C MET A 409 -12.83 0.39 4.25
N SER A 410 -14.09 0.57 4.69
CA SER A 410 -14.51 1.73 5.47
C SER A 410 -15.08 1.30 6.82
N TYR A 411 -14.72 2.05 7.86
CA TYR A 411 -15.13 1.74 9.23
C TYR A 411 -15.20 2.99 10.10
N ASP A 412 -16.37 3.23 10.72
CA ASP A 412 -16.56 4.34 11.66
C ASP A 412 -16.29 3.89 13.11
N VAL A 413 -15.31 4.53 13.77
CA VAL A 413 -14.98 4.32 15.19
C VAL A 413 -15.55 5.48 16.01
N VAL A 414 -16.13 5.19 17.17
CA VAL A 414 -16.44 6.23 18.17
C VAL A 414 -15.26 6.37 19.12
N GLU A 415 -14.65 7.55 19.16
CA GLU A 415 -13.54 7.92 20.06
C GLU A 415 -13.97 9.07 20.99
N LYS A 416 -13.28 9.26 22.11
CA LYS A 416 -13.48 10.45 22.95
C LYS A 416 -12.40 11.47 22.63
N ASP A 417 -12.82 12.71 22.41
CA ASP A 417 -11.88 13.82 22.25
C ASP A 417 -11.23 14.23 23.58
N GLN A 418 -10.32 15.22 23.53
CA GLN A 418 -9.61 15.71 24.72
C GLN A 418 -10.55 16.34 25.77
N SER A 419 -11.77 16.73 25.37
CA SER A 419 -12.84 17.22 26.24
C SER A 419 -13.74 16.10 26.81
N GLY A 420 -13.51 14.84 26.40
CA GLY A 420 -14.31 13.69 26.81
C GLY A 420 -15.62 13.51 26.04
N GLN A 421 -15.86 14.30 25.00
CA GLN A 421 -17.02 14.20 24.12
C GLN A 421 -16.79 13.10 23.08
N PHE A 422 -17.84 12.33 22.77
CA PHE A 422 -17.76 11.29 21.75
C PHE A 422 -17.74 11.92 20.36
N MET A 423 -16.76 11.55 19.55
CA MET A 423 -16.60 11.93 18.16
C MET A 423 -16.45 10.66 17.31
N THR A 424 -17.12 10.65 16.16
CA THR A 424 -16.97 9.56 15.19
C THR A 424 -15.79 9.87 14.27
N ARG A 425 -14.80 8.99 14.25
CA ARG A 425 -13.68 9.00 13.31
C ARG A 425 -13.91 7.92 12.25
N ARG A 426 -13.97 8.33 10.99
CA ARG A 426 -14.00 7.43 9.85
C ARG A 426 -12.58 6.94 9.53
N ILE A 427 -12.41 5.62 9.49
CA ILE A 427 -11.19 4.95 9.03
C ILE A 427 -11.48 4.37 7.65
N GLU A 428 -10.70 4.80 6.67
CA GLU A 428 -10.78 4.30 5.30
C GLU A 428 -9.44 3.69 4.92
N LYS A 429 -9.50 2.57 4.19
CA LYS A 429 -8.34 1.94 3.57
C LYS A 429 -8.62 1.77 2.08
N PRO A 430 -7.98 2.58 1.22
CA PRO A 430 -8.24 2.56 -0.21
C PRO A 430 -8.00 1.17 -0.80
N GLY A 431 -8.84 0.85 -1.79
CA GLY A 431 -8.66 -0.29 -2.66
C GLY A 431 -7.95 0.12 -3.96
N PRO A 432 -7.89 -0.79 -4.95
CA PRO A 432 -8.48 -2.12 -4.95
C PRO A 432 -7.68 -3.13 -4.10
N THR A 433 -8.36 -3.94 -3.30
CA THR A 433 -7.75 -5.02 -2.49
C THR A 433 -8.56 -6.32 -2.55
N GLY A 434 -7.87 -7.46 -2.50
CA GLY A 434 -8.49 -8.79 -2.40
C GLY A 434 -8.34 -9.39 -1.00
N LEU A 435 -9.11 -10.44 -0.71
CA LEU A 435 -9.08 -11.16 0.57
C LEU A 435 -8.84 -12.65 0.36
N ILE A 436 -7.79 -13.18 0.99
CA ILE A 436 -7.53 -14.62 1.02
C ILE A 436 -7.63 -15.10 2.47
N THR A 437 -8.35 -16.19 2.70
CA THR A 437 -8.42 -16.79 4.04
C THR A 437 -8.42 -18.31 4.00
N THR A 438 -8.02 -18.94 5.11
CA THR A 438 -8.15 -20.39 5.27
C THR A 438 -9.07 -20.72 6.44
N SER A 439 -9.87 -21.79 6.31
CA SER A 439 -10.77 -22.23 7.40
C SER A 439 -10.87 -23.75 7.51
N THR A 440 -11.16 -24.23 8.71
CA THR A 440 -11.55 -25.64 8.94
C THR A 440 -13.06 -25.85 8.81
N LYS A 441 -13.84 -24.78 8.93
CA LYS A 441 -15.30 -24.76 8.91
C LYS A 441 -15.81 -24.00 7.69
N HIS A 442 -17.09 -24.17 7.39
CA HIS A 442 -17.74 -23.34 6.40
C HIS A 442 -17.81 -21.89 6.90
N LEU A 443 -17.63 -20.93 5.99
CA LEU A 443 -17.82 -19.52 6.30
C LEU A 443 -19.31 -19.23 6.54
N GLY A 444 -19.64 -18.27 7.41
CA GLY A 444 -21.02 -17.82 7.58
C GLY A 444 -21.64 -17.36 6.25
N GLU A 445 -22.96 -17.44 6.10
CA GLU A 445 -23.70 -17.19 4.84
C GLU A 445 -23.35 -15.85 4.17
N GLN A 446 -23.08 -14.83 4.97
CA GLN A 446 -22.68 -13.52 4.48
C GLN A 446 -21.28 -13.54 3.84
N MET A 447 -20.33 -14.31 4.38
CA MET A 447 -18.97 -14.36 3.84
C MET A 447 -18.83 -15.38 2.71
N SER A 448 -19.51 -16.52 2.80
CA SER A 448 -19.48 -17.55 1.75
C SER A 448 -19.99 -17.06 0.39
N THR A 449 -20.88 -16.07 0.38
CA THR A 449 -21.43 -15.45 -0.84
C THR A 449 -20.60 -14.29 -1.38
N ARG A 450 -19.46 -13.97 -0.75
CA ARG A 450 -18.53 -12.88 -1.15
C ARG A 450 -17.12 -13.40 -1.47
N MET A 451 -16.90 -14.71 -1.34
CA MET A 451 -15.61 -15.35 -1.58
C MET A 451 -15.79 -16.66 -2.36
N LEU A 452 -14.89 -16.93 -3.31
CA LEU A 452 -14.76 -18.25 -3.93
C LEU A 452 -14.29 -19.25 -2.88
N THR A 453 -15.08 -20.30 -2.66
CA THR A 453 -14.74 -21.34 -1.68
C THR A 453 -14.14 -22.54 -2.39
N CYS A 454 -12.83 -22.71 -2.29
CA CYS A 454 -12.13 -23.88 -2.80
C CYS A 454 -11.83 -24.88 -1.68
N SER A 455 -11.94 -26.17 -1.96
CA SER A 455 -11.63 -27.22 -1.00
C SER A 455 -10.39 -27.99 -1.41
N VAL A 456 -9.56 -28.38 -0.44
CA VAL A 456 -8.41 -29.25 -0.69
C VAL A 456 -8.86 -30.70 -0.54
N PRO A 457 -8.62 -31.57 -1.53
CA PRO A 457 -8.98 -32.99 -1.44
C PRO A 457 -8.34 -33.66 -0.22
N ASP A 458 -9.07 -34.58 0.41
CA ASP A 458 -8.67 -35.36 1.59
C ASP A 458 -8.58 -36.86 1.26
N THR A 459 -8.34 -37.21 -0.01
CA THR A 459 -8.26 -38.59 -0.49
C THR A 459 -7.00 -39.30 -0.01
N SER A 460 -7.02 -40.64 -0.04
CA SER A 460 -5.84 -41.47 0.25
C SER A 460 -4.67 -41.17 -0.70
N ASP A 461 -4.97 -40.89 -1.96
CA ASP A 461 -3.98 -40.62 -3.00
C ASP A 461 -3.32 -39.25 -2.79
N GLN A 462 -4.11 -38.23 -2.44
CA GLN A 462 -3.59 -36.93 -2.03
C GLN A 462 -2.68 -37.06 -0.81
N THR A 463 -3.13 -37.82 0.20
CA THR A 463 -2.34 -38.06 1.42
C THR A 463 -1.03 -38.77 1.08
N ARG A 464 -1.07 -39.77 0.19
CA ARG A 464 0.14 -40.49 -0.28
C ARG A 464 1.10 -39.55 -0.99
N ALA A 465 0.61 -38.69 -1.89
CA ALA A 465 1.42 -37.73 -2.61
C ALA A 465 2.17 -36.78 -1.64
N VAL A 466 1.47 -36.28 -0.62
CA VAL A 466 2.07 -35.43 0.43
C VAL A 466 3.16 -36.17 1.21
N LEU A 467 2.90 -37.43 1.61
CA LEU A 467 3.89 -38.24 2.33
C LEU A 467 5.15 -38.51 1.49
N LEU A 468 4.99 -38.80 0.19
CA LEU A 468 6.11 -39.00 -0.72
C LEU A 468 6.91 -37.71 -0.92
N ALA A 469 6.26 -36.56 -1.02
CA ALA A 469 6.93 -35.27 -1.12
C ALA A 469 7.74 -34.95 0.15
N HIS A 470 7.20 -35.23 1.34
CA HIS A 470 7.95 -35.10 2.59
C HIS A 470 9.17 -36.04 2.64
N ALA A 471 9.03 -37.29 2.18
CA ALA A 471 10.14 -38.22 2.12
C ALA A 471 11.26 -37.73 1.17
N ALA A 472 10.89 -37.28 -0.03
CA ALA A 472 11.82 -36.70 -1.00
C ALA A 472 12.53 -35.45 -0.45
N SER A 473 11.82 -34.60 0.29
CA SER A 473 12.38 -33.41 0.96
C SER A 473 13.52 -33.77 1.92
N VAL A 474 13.27 -34.75 2.80
CA VAL A 474 14.26 -35.20 3.80
C VAL A 474 15.47 -35.87 3.14
N ASN A 475 15.27 -36.53 2.01
CA ASN A 475 16.36 -37.14 1.23
C ASN A 475 17.21 -36.12 0.45
N GLY A 476 16.84 -34.84 0.45
CA GLY A 476 17.51 -33.82 -0.37
C GLY A 476 17.21 -33.94 -1.87
N GLU A 477 16.14 -34.65 -2.24
CA GLU A 477 15.70 -34.82 -3.63
C GLU A 477 14.83 -33.64 -4.11
N GLN A 478 14.50 -32.70 -3.21
CA GLN A 478 13.81 -31.47 -3.56
C GLN A 478 14.79 -30.40 -4.03
N HIS A 479 14.64 -29.99 -5.29
CA HIS A 479 15.31 -28.82 -5.84
C HIS A 479 14.57 -27.56 -5.38
N VAL A 480 15.28 -26.60 -4.78
CA VAL A 480 14.71 -25.26 -4.52
C VAL A 480 14.67 -24.53 -5.86
N PRO A 481 13.48 -24.28 -6.44
CA PRO A 481 13.40 -23.59 -7.72
C PRO A 481 13.85 -22.14 -7.57
N ASP A 482 14.50 -21.59 -8.60
CA ASP A 482 14.67 -20.15 -8.70
C ASP A 482 13.32 -19.50 -9.01
N LEU A 483 12.79 -18.76 -8.03
CA LEU A 483 11.50 -18.07 -8.14
C LEU A 483 11.66 -16.62 -8.62
N SER A 484 12.88 -16.16 -8.86
CA SER A 484 13.18 -14.77 -9.23
C SER A 484 12.43 -14.32 -10.48
N ALA A 485 12.28 -15.18 -11.49
CA ALA A 485 11.53 -14.88 -12.70
C ALA A 485 10.03 -14.63 -12.43
N PHE A 486 9.42 -15.36 -11.50
CA PHE A 486 8.00 -15.17 -11.13
C PHE A 486 7.80 -13.88 -10.33
N ILE A 487 8.72 -13.57 -9.42
CA ILE A 487 8.69 -12.31 -8.66
C ILE A 487 8.91 -11.13 -9.60
N ALA A 488 9.89 -11.23 -10.51
CA ALA A 488 10.16 -10.22 -11.52
C ALA A 488 8.96 -10.01 -12.46
N HIS A 489 8.27 -11.08 -12.85
CA HIS A 489 7.04 -11.01 -13.63
C HIS A 489 5.95 -10.22 -12.90
N GLN A 490 5.72 -10.52 -11.62
CA GLN A 490 4.70 -9.84 -10.83
C GLN A 490 5.01 -8.35 -10.60
N ARG A 491 6.28 -7.99 -10.41
CA ARG A 491 6.73 -6.60 -10.34
C ARG A 491 6.60 -5.88 -11.69
N TRP A 492 6.96 -6.56 -12.78
CA TRP A 492 6.80 -6.03 -14.13
C TRP A 492 5.32 -5.75 -14.44
N LEU A 493 4.42 -6.68 -14.09
CA LEU A 493 2.98 -6.48 -14.26
C LEU A 493 2.50 -5.24 -13.51
N GLU A 494 2.94 -5.04 -12.28
CA GLU A 494 2.55 -3.89 -11.45
C GLU A 494 3.05 -2.55 -12.00
N ILE A 495 4.28 -2.50 -12.51
CA ILE A 495 4.92 -1.25 -12.95
C ILE A 495 4.61 -0.91 -14.41
N ALA A 496 4.58 -1.90 -15.30
CA ALA A 496 4.56 -1.71 -16.75
C ALA A 496 3.51 -2.56 -17.50
N GLY A 497 2.88 -3.53 -16.83
CA GLY A 497 1.81 -4.32 -17.41
C GLY A 497 0.55 -3.49 -17.63
N GLY A 498 -0.21 -3.79 -18.68
CA GLY A 498 -1.58 -3.29 -18.84
C GLY A 498 -2.53 -4.04 -17.91
N HIS A 499 -3.45 -3.31 -17.27
CA HIS A 499 -4.40 -3.85 -16.28
C HIS A 499 -5.85 -3.84 -16.78
N GLU A 500 -6.11 -3.19 -17.91
CA GLU A 500 -7.45 -3.11 -18.49
C GLU A 500 -7.69 -4.25 -19.48
N VAL A 501 -8.72 -5.05 -19.23
CA VAL A 501 -9.06 -6.24 -20.02
C VAL A 501 -10.53 -6.23 -20.43
N VAL A 502 -10.78 -6.39 -21.72
CA VAL A 502 -12.10 -6.57 -22.31
C VAL A 502 -12.33 -8.05 -22.60
N ILE A 503 -13.52 -8.56 -22.30
CA ILE A 503 -13.93 -9.93 -22.61
C ILE A 503 -15.03 -9.85 -23.69
N PRO A 504 -14.71 -10.05 -24.98
CA PRO A 504 -15.69 -9.90 -26.07
C PRO A 504 -16.89 -10.84 -25.96
N PHE A 505 -16.68 -12.02 -25.38
CA PHE A 505 -17.69 -13.06 -25.24
C PHE A 505 -18.42 -13.05 -23.89
N ALA A 506 -18.24 -12.01 -23.06
CA ALA A 506 -18.82 -11.97 -21.71
C ALA A 506 -20.35 -12.00 -21.73
N GLN A 507 -20.98 -11.37 -22.73
CA GLN A 507 -22.44 -11.35 -22.85
C GLN A 507 -22.98 -12.73 -23.22
N GLN A 508 -22.35 -13.43 -24.17
CA GLN A 508 -22.70 -14.81 -24.53
C GLN A 508 -22.55 -15.73 -23.32
N LEU A 509 -21.46 -15.58 -22.57
CA LEU A 509 -21.24 -16.34 -21.34
C LEU A 509 -22.34 -16.07 -20.30
N ALA A 510 -22.77 -14.82 -20.13
CA ALA A 510 -23.87 -14.47 -19.22
C ALA A 510 -25.19 -15.13 -19.62
N HIS A 511 -25.47 -15.27 -20.92
CA HIS A 511 -26.67 -15.95 -21.42
C HIS A 511 -26.63 -17.47 -21.26
N ALA A 512 -25.45 -18.08 -21.34
CA ALA A 512 -25.26 -19.53 -21.23
C ALA A 512 -25.23 -20.03 -19.77
N VAL A 513 -24.81 -19.18 -18.83
CA VAL A 513 -24.74 -19.54 -17.41
C VAL A 513 -26.15 -19.64 -16.79
N PRO A 514 -26.45 -20.67 -15.97
CA PRO A 514 -27.78 -20.85 -15.39
C PRO A 514 -28.23 -19.67 -14.50
N ALA A 515 -29.33 -19.01 -14.87
CA ALA A 515 -29.89 -17.86 -14.14
C ALA A 515 -30.71 -18.23 -12.89
N GLY A 516 -30.93 -19.53 -12.62
CA GLY A 516 -31.82 -20.02 -11.56
C GLY A 516 -31.31 -19.79 -10.12
N LEU A 517 -30.05 -19.39 -9.95
CA LEU A 517 -29.40 -19.27 -8.64
C LEU A 517 -28.99 -17.81 -8.40
N VAL A 518 -29.64 -17.13 -7.45
CA VAL A 518 -29.36 -15.71 -7.11
C VAL A 518 -27.88 -15.48 -6.78
N ARG A 519 -27.20 -16.50 -6.24
CA ARG A 519 -25.76 -16.51 -5.95
C ARG A 519 -24.90 -16.27 -7.19
N MET A 520 -25.32 -16.76 -8.35
CA MET A 520 -24.57 -16.65 -9.61
C MET A 520 -24.33 -15.20 -10.03
N ARG A 521 -25.13 -14.23 -9.56
CA ARG A 521 -24.88 -12.80 -9.80
C ARG A 521 -23.51 -12.34 -9.28
N ARG A 522 -23.08 -12.86 -8.12
CA ARG A 522 -21.78 -12.52 -7.52
C ARG A 522 -20.66 -13.42 -8.02
N ASP A 523 -20.96 -14.71 -8.18
CA ASP A 523 -19.97 -15.66 -8.66
C ASP A 523 -19.60 -15.36 -10.13
N PHE A 524 -20.55 -14.98 -10.97
CA PHE A 524 -20.28 -14.59 -12.37
C PHE A 524 -19.27 -13.45 -12.49
N ARG A 525 -19.33 -12.44 -11.61
CA ARG A 525 -18.31 -11.37 -11.59
C ARG A 525 -16.91 -11.93 -11.31
N GLN A 526 -16.80 -12.85 -10.35
CA GLN A 526 -15.53 -13.49 -10.00
C GLN A 526 -15.01 -14.37 -11.15
N LEU A 527 -15.89 -15.03 -11.91
CA LEU A 527 -15.52 -15.73 -13.15
C LEU A 527 -14.90 -14.76 -14.16
N LEU A 528 -15.54 -13.62 -14.42
CA LEU A 528 -14.98 -12.60 -15.31
C LEU A 528 -13.61 -12.11 -14.82
N THR A 529 -13.44 -11.86 -13.52
CA THR A 529 -12.14 -11.45 -12.96
C THR A 529 -11.05 -12.51 -13.17
N VAL A 530 -11.38 -13.82 -13.07
CA VAL A 530 -10.40 -14.88 -13.37
C VAL A 530 -10.00 -14.88 -14.84
N ILE A 531 -10.95 -14.70 -15.76
CA ILE A 531 -10.67 -14.56 -17.21
C ILE A 531 -9.79 -13.34 -17.47
N GLN A 532 -10.12 -12.19 -16.87
CA GLN A 532 -9.34 -10.96 -17.00
C GLN A 532 -7.91 -11.15 -16.47
N THR A 533 -7.77 -11.80 -15.31
CA THR A 533 -6.46 -12.04 -14.71
C THR A 533 -5.61 -12.96 -15.60
N HIS A 534 -6.22 -13.99 -16.19
CA HIS A 534 -5.52 -14.88 -17.12
C HIS A 534 -5.06 -14.14 -18.39
N ALA A 535 -5.94 -13.36 -19.02
CA ALA A 535 -5.58 -12.56 -20.19
C ALA A 535 -4.48 -11.53 -19.85
N MET A 536 -4.51 -10.92 -18.66
CA MET A 536 -3.49 -9.98 -18.17
C MET A 536 -2.12 -10.65 -17.97
N LEU A 537 -2.09 -11.89 -17.44
CA LEU A 537 -0.86 -12.68 -17.33
C LEU A 537 -0.23 -12.97 -18.70
N HIS A 538 -1.06 -13.14 -19.74
CA HIS A 538 -0.63 -13.47 -21.11
C HIS A 538 -0.63 -12.26 -22.06
N GLN A 539 -0.61 -11.03 -21.54
CA GLN A 539 -0.89 -9.82 -22.31
C GLN A 539 0.07 -9.51 -23.47
N LEU A 540 1.27 -10.13 -23.52
CA LEU A 540 2.18 -10.02 -24.67
C LEU A 540 1.72 -10.84 -25.88
N HIS A 541 0.87 -11.84 -25.65
CA HIS A 541 0.28 -12.70 -26.68
C HIS A 541 -1.21 -12.40 -26.91
N ARG A 542 -1.70 -11.25 -26.43
CA ARG A 542 -3.08 -10.84 -26.61
C ARG A 542 -3.17 -9.63 -27.52
N GLN A 543 -4.21 -9.62 -28.34
CA GLN A 543 -4.55 -8.43 -29.11
C GLN A 543 -5.00 -7.31 -28.18
N ARG A 544 -4.89 -6.07 -28.66
CA ARG A 544 -5.40 -4.89 -27.99
C ARG A 544 -6.46 -4.22 -28.85
N ASP A 545 -7.45 -3.63 -28.20
CA ASP A 545 -8.44 -2.82 -28.90
C ASP A 545 -7.89 -1.42 -29.24
N SER A 546 -8.70 -0.58 -29.88
CA SER A 546 -8.33 0.79 -30.24
C SER A 546 -8.00 1.69 -29.04
N SER A 547 -8.48 1.34 -27.85
CA SER A 547 -8.20 2.04 -26.59
C SER A 547 -6.97 1.47 -25.86
N GLY A 548 -6.28 0.49 -26.45
CA GLY A 548 -5.10 -0.14 -25.88
C GLY A 548 -5.41 -1.21 -24.82
N ARG A 549 -6.68 -1.58 -24.61
CA ARG A 549 -7.08 -2.59 -23.61
C ARG A 549 -6.82 -3.99 -24.14
N ILE A 550 -6.46 -4.91 -23.24
CA ILE A 550 -6.18 -6.30 -23.58
C ILE A 550 -7.49 -7.00 -23.94
N ILE A 551 -7.50 -7.72 -25.06
CA ILE A 551 -8.67 -8.50 -25.49
C ILE A 551 -8.49 -9.95 -25.02
N ALA A 552 -9.39 -10.43 -24.17
CA ALA A 552 -9.41 -11.81 -23.73
C ALA A 552 -9.89 -12.76 -24.85
N GLU A 553 -9.28 -13.94 -24.90
CA GLU A 553 -9.56 -15.00 -25.85
C GLU A 553 -10.31 -16.16 -25.18
N MET A 554 -10.86 -17.07 -25.99
CA MET A 554 -11.61 -18.23 -25.48
C MET A 554 -10.75 -19.17 -24.62
N GLU A 555 -9.44 -19.18 -24.86
CA GLU A 555 -8.48 -19.93 -24.04
C GLU A 555 -8.45 -19.41 -22.59
N ASP A 556 -8.61 -18.10 -22.39
CA ASP A 556 -8.69 -17.51 -21.05
C ASP A 556 -9.93 -18.00 -20.29
N TYR A 557 -11.05 -18.21 -21.00
CA TYR A 557 -12.24 -18.84 -20.44
C TYR A 557 -12.03 -20.33 -20.16
N ARG A 558 -11.39 -21.07 -21.06
CA ARG A 558 -11.11 -22.50 -20.86
C ARG A 558 -10.36 -22.73 -19.55
N VAL A 559 -9.29 -21.97 -19.32
CA VAL A 559 -8.50 -22.05 -18.08
C VAL A 559 -9.28 -21.58 -16.86
N ALA A 560 -10.03 -20.48 -16.98
CA ALA A 560 -10.89 -20.00 -15.89
C ALA A 560 -11.94 -21.05 -15.49
N ARG A 561 -12.55 -21.72 -16.48
CA ARG A 561 -13.51 -22.80 -16.28
C ARG A 561 -12.86 -23.97 -15.55
N ASP A 562 -11.67 -24.42 -15.97
CA ASP A 562 -10.97 -25.53 -15.34
C ASP A 562 -10.66 -25.25 -13.86
N LEU A 563 -10.32 -23.99 -13.50
CA LEU A 563 -10.07 -23.59 -12.12
C LEU A 563 -11.35 -23.46 -11.26
N LEU A 564 -12.47 -23.08 -11.89
CA LEU A 564 -13.68 -22.67 -11.17
C LEU A 564 -14.83 -23.68 -11.24
N LEU A 565 -14.79 -24.67 -12.12
CA LEU A 565 -15.92 -25.57 -12.38
C LEU A 565 -16.44 -26.23 -11.10
N ASP A 566 -15.54 -26.78 -10.27
CA ASP A 566 -15.93 -27.44 -9.02
C ASP A 566 -16.44 -26.45 -7.97
N VAL A 567 -15.86 -25.26 -7.91
CA VAL A 567 -16.29 -24.18 -6.99
C VAL A 567 -17.71 -23.73 -7.34
N PHE A 568 -18.00 -23.54 -8.62
CA PHE A 568 -19.31 -23.10 -9.11
C PHE A 568 -20.34 -24.22 -9.02
N THR A 569 -19.97 -25.45 -9.35
CA THR A 569 -20.87 -26.61 -9.25
C THR A 569 -21.27 -26.87 -7.80
N ALA A 570 -20.32 -26.77 -6.86
CA ALA A 570 -20.62 -26.86 -5.43
C ALA A 570 -21.53 -25.70 -4.98
N SER A 571 -21.28 -24.48 -5.46
CA SER A 571 -22.07 -23.29 -5.12
C SER A 571 -23.50 -23.37 -5.65
N ALA A 572 -23.67 -23.88 -6.87
CA ALA A 572 -24.95 -24.10 -7.52
C ALA A 572 -25.77 -25.21 -6.85
N SER A 573 -25.09 -26.23 -6.34
CA SER A 573 -25.69 -27.37 -5.65
C SER A 573 -25.95 -27.11 -4.15
N GLY A 574 -25.99 -25.85 -3.70
CA GLY A 574 -26.22 -25.52 -2.29
C GLY A 574 -25.08 -25.89 -1.34
N GLY A 575 -23.84 -25.96 -1.83
CA GLY A 575 -22.65 -26.33 -1.05
C GLY A 575 -22.30 -27.82 -1.07
N VAL A 576 -23.02 -28.62 -1.87
CA VAL A 576 -22.74 -30.05 -2.10
C VAL A 576 -21.49 -30.21 -2.96
N THR A 577 -20.41 -30.68 -2.36
CA THR A 577 -19.18 -31.06 -3.08
C THR A 577 -19.23 -32.53 -3.50
N GLN A 578 -18.34 -32.93 -4.41
CA GLN A 578 -18.18 -34.34 -4.79
C GLN A 578 -17.95 -35.24 -3.56
N THR A 579 -17.14 -34.78 -2.60
CA THR A 579 -16.92 -35.46 -1.32
C THR A 579 -18.22 -35.75 -0.55
N VAL A 580 -19.19 -34.83 -0.56
CA VAL A 580 -20.50 -35.02 0.08
C VAL A 580 -21.33 -36.02 -0.71
N ARG A 581 -21.34 -35.92 -2.05
CA ARG A 581 -22.04 -36.86 -2.94
C ARG A 581 -21.53 -38.29 -2.72
N ASP A 582 -20.21 -38.49 -2.71
CA ASP A 582 -19.57 -39.80 -2.47
C ASP A 582 -19.94 -40.37 -1.10
N THR A 583 -20.00 -39.50 -0.08
CA THR A 583 -20.37 -39.90 1.29
C THR A 583 -21.82 -40.37 1.37
N VAL A 584 -22.75 -39.64 0.74
CA VAL A 584 -24.17 -40.02 0.69
C VAL A 584 -24.37 -41.27 -0.16
N ALA A 585 -23.65 -41.42 -1.27
CA ALA A 585 -23.66 -42.64 -2.10
C ALA A 585 -23.13 -43.87 -1.34
N ALA A 586 -22.08 -43.69 -0.53
CA ALA A 586 -21.57 -44.75 0.35
C ALA A 586 -22.62 -45.16 1.40
N VAL A 587 -23.27 -44.20 2.06
CA VAL A 587 -24.36 -44.48 3.01
C VAL A 587 -25.54 -45.16 2.30
N THR A 588 -25.88 -44.74 1.09
CA THR A 588 -26.93 -45.36 0.27
C THR A 588 -26.63 -46.84 0.02
N SER A 589 -25.39 -47.15 -0.35
CA SER A 589 -24.95 -48.53 -0.63
C SER A 589 -24.94 -49.40 0.63
N LEU A 590 -24.48 -48.85 1.75
CA LEU A 590 -24.44 -49.55 3.03
C LEU A 590 -25.83 -49.78 3.63
N THR A 591 -26.75 -48.82 3.48
CA THR A 591 -28.13 -48.92 3.98
C THR A 591 -28.95 -49.97 3.21
N LYS A 592 -28.63 -50.20 1.93
CA LYS A 592 -29.19 -51.34 1.15
C LYS A 592 -28.73 -52.70 1.67
N SER A 593 -27.59 -52.74 2.38
CA SER A 593 -26.89 -53.98 2.76
C SER A 593 -27.03 -54.32 4.26
N ALA A 594 -27.20 -53.31 5.11
CA ALA A 594 -27.26 -53.44 6.57
C ALA A 594 -28.22 -52.41 7.18
N SER A 595 -28.85 -52.76 8.31
CA SER A 595 -29.85 -51.90 8.97
C SER A 595 -29.27 -50.75 9.80
N ASN A 596 -27.97 -50.78 10.13
CA ASN A 596 -27.32 -49.72 10.92
C ASN A 596 -26.01 -49.29 10.23
N THR A 597 -26.07 -48.21 9.44
CA THR A 597 -24.87 -47.64 8.80
C THR A 597 -24.13 -46.75 9.79
N THR A 598 -22.87 -47.09 10.11
CA THR A 598 -22.03 -46.30 11.00
C THR A 598 -21.00 -45.48 10.22
N ALA A 599 -20.51 -44.38 10.79
CA ALA A 599 -19.42 -43.61 10.18
C ALA A 599 -18.14 -44.45 9.95
N LYS A 600 -17.91 -45.48 10.76
CA LYS A 600 -16.82 -46.45 10.55
C LYS A 600 -17.03 -47.25 9.26
N ALA A 601 -18.22 -47.80 9.06
CA ALA A 601 -18.54 -48.56 7.84
C ALA A 601 -18.42 -47.70 6.57
N VAL A 602 -18.80 -46.42 6.65
CA VAL A 602 -18.58 -45.45 5.57
C VAL A 602 -17.10 -45.25 5.30
N GLY A 603 -16.29 -45.09 6.37
CA GLY A 603 -14.84 -45.00 6.26
C GLY A 603 -14.20 -46.24 5.63
N ASP A 604 -14.58 -47.44 6.08
CA ASP A 604 -14.07 -48.70 5.57
C ASP A 604 -14.38 -48.87 4.06
N LEU A 605 -15.57 -48.45 3.61
CA LEU A 605 -15.97 -48.51 2.20
C LEU A 605 -15.21 -47.49 1.33
N LEU A 606 -14.99 -46.28 1.85
CA LEU A 606 -14.30 -45.21 1.12
C LEU A 606 -12.77 -45.22 1.28
N GLY A 607 -12.22 -46.16 2.06
CA GLY A 607 -10.79 -46.23 2.36
C GLY A 607 -10.30 -45.07 3.24
N LEU A 608 -11.16 -44.51 4.10
CA LEU A 608 -10.87 -43.33 4.92
C LEU A 608 -10.64 -43.70 6.39
N GLN A 609 -9.78 -42.93 7.06
CA GLN A 609 -9.62 -43.00 8.51
C GLN A 609 -10.88 -42.51 9.23
N LYS A 610 -11.07 -42.95 10.48
CA LYS A 610 -12.27 -42.71 11.28
C LYS A 610 -12.60 -41.22 11.40
N GLU A 611 -11.60 -40.37 11.63
CA GLU A 611 -11.75 -38.93 11.81
C GLU A 611 -12.20 -38.23 10.52
N THR A 612 -11.61 -38.59 9.37
CA THR A 612 -11.97 -38.06 8.04
C THR A 612 -13.35 -38.53 7.62
N ALA A 613 -13.67 -39.81 7.83
CA ALA A 613 -15.00 -40.35 7.58
C ALA A 613 -16.06 -39.62 8.40
N TRP A 614 -15.80 -39.39 9.70
CA TRP A 614 -16.69 -38.62 10.56
C TRP A 614 -16.80 -37.15 10.13
N TYR A 615 -15.71 -36.51 9.71
CA TYR A 615 -15.72 -35.14 9.19
C TYR A 615 -16.65 -35.00 7.97
N ARG A 616 -16.51 -35.91 6.99
CA ARG A 616 -17.37 -35.94 5.79
C ARG A 616 -18.84 -36.22 6.14
N VAL A 617 -19.10 -37.20 7.02
CA VAL A 617 -20.45 -37.50 7.51
C VAL A 617 -21.07 -36.30 8.21
N LYS A 618 -20.33 -35.63 9.10
CA LYS A 618 -20.80 -34.44 9.82
C LYS A 618 -21.18 -33.32 8.85
N ARG A 619 -20.42 -33.15 7.77
CA ARG A 619 -20.75 -32.19 6.71
C ARG A 619 -22.06 -32.53 6.00
N ALA A 620 -22.25 -33.79 5.62
CA ALA A 620 -23.51 -34.24 5.01
C ALA A 620 -24.72 -34.14 5.97
N LEU A 621 -24.51 -34.39 7.28
CA LEU A 621 -25.51 -34.16 8.34
C LEU A 621 -25.88 -32.67 8.45
N SER A 622 -24.89 -31.77 8.45
CA SER A 622 -25.13 -30.32 8.56
C SER A 622 -25.89 -29.74 7.35
N LEU A 623 -25.78 -30.40 6.20
CA LEU A 623 -26.49 -30.02 4.97
C LEU A 623 -27.86 -30.71 4.83
N GLY A 624 -28.25 -31.60 5.76
CA GLY A 624 -29.55 -32.28 5.75
C GLY A 624 -29.66 -33.52 4.85
N TYR A 625 -28.62 -33.88 4.10
CA TYR A 625 -28.63 -35.05 3.20
C TYR A 625 -28.45 -36.38 3.92
N LEU A 626 -27.93 -36.36 5.15
CA LEU A 626 -27.92 -37.48 6.06
C LEU A 626 -28.65 -37.10 7.34
N LEU A 627 -29.24 -38.09 7.99
CA LEU A 627 -29.79 -37.96 9.34
C LEU A 627 -29.13 -39.00 10.25
N ASN A 628 -28.94 -38.65 11.52
CA ASN A 628 -28.47 -39.58 12.53
C ASN A 628 -29.62 -39.93 13.49
N GLU A 629 -30.13 -41.16 13.43
CA GLU A 629 -31.21 -41.63 14.30
C GLU A 629 -30.74 -42.00 15.71
N GLU A 630 -29.43 -42.05 15.96
CA GLU A 630 -28.91 -42.32 17.30
C GLU A 630 -28.89 -41.03 18.15
N THR A 631 -29.77 -40.99 19.13
CA THR A 631 -29.98 -39.83 20.03
C THR A 631 -29.05 -39.83 21.24
N ARG A 632 -28.40 -40.96 21.56
CA ARG A 632 -27.53 -41.06 22.74
C ARG A 632 -26.12 -40.55 22.44
N LYS A 633 -25.64 -39.62 23.28
CA LYS A 633 -24.29 -39.05 23.19
C LYS A 633 -23.22 -40.14 23.36
N GLY A 634 -22.25 -40.20 22.45
CA GLY A 634 -21.11 -41.13 22.51
C GLY A 634 -21.35 -42.52 21.91
N HIS A 635 -22.55 -42.80 21.40
CA HIS A 635 -22.84 -44.04 20.68
C HIS A 635 -22.53 -43.92 19.18
N PRO A 636 -22.22 -45.04 18.48
CA PRO A 636 -22.02 -45.03 17.04
C PRO A 636 -23.24 -44.47 16.29
N ALA A 637 -23.01 -43.57 15.35
CA ALA A 637 -24.07 -42.98 14.55
C ALA A 637 -24.85 -44.05 13.78
N LYS A 638 -26.17 -43.87 13.69
CA LYS A 638 -27.07 -44.64 12.83
C LYS A 638 -27.49 -43.74 11.68
N LEU A 639 -26.70 -43.79 10.61
CA LEU A 639 -26.83 -42.91 9.46
C LEU A 639 -27.93 -43.44 8.54
N VAL A 640 -28.90 -42.58 8.25
CA VAL A 640 -29.94 -42.81 7.24
C VAL A 640 -29.94 -41.66 6.23
N LEU A 641 -30.58 -41.89 5.09
CA LEU A 641 -30.71 -40.87 4.05
C LEU A 641 -31.68 -39.78 4.52
N GLY A 642 -31.28 -38.52 4.32
CA GLY A 642 -32.12 -37.35 4.52
C GLY A 642 -32.71 -36.87 3.20
N ASP A 643 -32.60 -35.58 2.93
CA ASP A 643 -33.10 -34.96 1.70
C ASP A 643 -32.39 -35.53 0.45
N PRO A 644 -33.07 -35.58 -0.71
CA PRO A 644 -32.44 -36.03 -1.95
C PRO A 644 -31.33 -35.06 -2.39
N LEU A 645 -30.22 -35.61 -2.91
CA LEU A 645 -29.15 -34.80 -3.48
C LEU A 645 -29.65 -34.05 -4.72
N PRO A 646 -29.25 -32.78 -4.91
CA PRO A 646 -29.54 -32.05 -6.14
C PRO A 646 -28.83 -32.71 -7.35
N GLU A 647 -29.38 -32.53 -8.55
CA GLU A 647 -28.74 -33.04 -9.77
C GLU A 647 -27.32 -32.49 -9.94
N ASP A 648 -26.43 -33.33 -10.46
CA ASP A 648 -25.03 -32.98 -10.69
C ASP A 648 -24.87 -32.43 -12.11
N ARG A 649 -25.30 -31.19 -12.32
CA ARG A 649 -25.13 -30.49 -13.58
C ARG A 649 -23.95 -29.53 -13.48
N PRO A 650 -23.02 -29.55 -14.45
CA PRO A 650 -21.95 -28.55 -14.54
C PRO A 650 -22.53 -27.14 -14.50
N ALA A 651 -22.03 -26.30 -13.60
CA ALA A 651 -22.55 -24.93 -13.46
C ALA A 651 -22.06 -23.97 -14.55
N LEU A 652 -20.99 -24.34 -15.29
CA LEU A 652 -20.36 -23.51 -16.31
C LEU A 652 -20.40 -24.20 -17.69
N PRO A 653 -20.78 -23.48 -18.76
CA PRO A 653 -20.87 -24.04 -20.11
C PRO A 653 -19.50 -24.47 -20.64
N THR A 654 -19.45 -25.40 -21.59
CA THR A 654 -18.20 -25.75 -22.27
C THR A 654 -17.80 -24.68 -23.29
N VAL A 655 -16.55 -24.73 -23.76
CA VAL A 655 -16.09 -23.83 -24.82
C VAL A 655 -16.89 -24.04 -26.10
N GLU A 656 -17.17 -25.30 -26.45
CA GLU A 656 -17.93 -25.69 -27.63
C GLU A 656 -19.38 -25.22 -27.58
N GLU A 657 -19.97 -25.08 -26.40
CA GLU A 657 -21.32 -24.52 -26.23
C GLU A 657 -21.35 -23.00 -26.48
N LEU A 658 -20.22 -22.30 -26.33
CA LEU A 658 -20.10 -20.86 -26.55
C LEU A 658 -19.64 -20.50 -27.97
N MET A 659 -18.86 -21.38 -28.61
CA MET A 659 -18.34 -21.18 -29.97
C MET A 659 -19.40 -20.94 -31.08
N PRO A 660 -20.55 -21.65 -31.15
CA PRO A 660 -21.54 -21.44 -32.21
C PRO A 660 -22.28 -20.10 -32.11
N VAL A 661 -22.07 -19.32 -31.04
CA VAL A 661 -22.68 -18.00 -30.82
C VAL A 661 -21.67 -16.85 -31.05
N CYS A 662 -20.40 -17.17 -31.38
CA CYS A 662 -19.31 -16.20 -31.55
C CYS A 662 -19.02 -15.83 -33.02
N ALA A 663 -19.82 -16.29 -33.98
CA ALA A 663 -19.73 -15.82 -35.36
C ALA A 663 -20.40 -14.44 -35.49
N ASP A 664 -19.54 -13.41 -35.60
CA ASP A 664 -19.77 -11.99 -35.90
C ASP A 664 -20.54 -11.08 -34.91
N PRO A 665 -19.81 -10.19 -34.20
CA PRO A 665 -20.35 -8.96 -33.61
C PRO A 665 -20.18 -7.70 -34.49
N TYR A 666 -19.55 -7.78 -35.67
CA TYR A 666 -19.22 -6.58 -36.46
C TYR A 666 -20.28 -6.12 -37.48
N GLU A 667 -21.40 -6.83 -37.63
CA GLU A 667 -22.47 -6.44 -38.57
C GLU A 667 -23.78 -6.01 -37.87
N THR A 668 -23.75 -5.05 -36.95
CA THR A 668 -24.97 -4.28 -36.62
C THR A 668 -24.66 -2.85 -36.20
N ALA A 669 -24.27 -2.00 -37.15
CA ALA A 669 -24.44 -0.55 -37.03
C ALA A 669 -24.80 0.06 -38.39
N SER A 670 -26.08 0.44 -38.52
CA SER A 670 -26.64 1.43 -39.45
C SER A 670 -26.37 1.30 -40.95
N THR A 671 -27.24 0.59 -41.66
CA THR A 671 -27.65 1.00 -43.01
C THR A 671 -28.75 2.07 -42.89
N VAL A 672 -28.34 3.32 -42.68
CA VAL A 672 -29.14 4.47 -43.12
C VAL A 672 -28.82 4.65 -44.60
N GLN A 673 -29.82 4.45 -45.46
CA GLN A 673 -29.69 4.65 -46.91
C GLN A 673 -29.30 6.11 -47.21
N PRO A 674 -28.19 6.38 -47.92
CA PRO A 674 -27.96 7.69 -48.51
C PRO A 674 -28.75 7.78 -49.82
N GLN A 675 -29.50 8.85 -49.97
CA GLN A 675 -30.14 9.23 -51.22
C GLN A 675 -29.11 9.44 -52.33
N ALA A 676 -29.50 9.05 -53.54
CA ALA A 676 -28.72 9.17 -54.76
C ALA A 676 -28.23 10.61 -55.01
N GLY A 677 -26.94 10.76 -55.31
CA GLY A 677 -26.34 12.02 -55.71
C GLY A 677 -24.86 11.90 -56.04
N GLU A 678 -24.61 11.72 -57.34
CA GLU A 678 -23.39 12.02 -58.10
C GLU A 678 -22.10 11.20 -57.92
N THR A 679 -21.61 10.84 -59.09
CA THR A 679 -20.51 9.93 -59.41
C THR A 679 -19.23 10.73 -59.57
N ILE A 680 -18.17 10.42 -58.83
CA ILE A 680 -16.80 10.69 -59.28
C ILE A 680 -15.96 9.47 -58.92
N SER A 681 -15.40 8.85 -59.97
CA SER A 681 -14.38 7.81 -59.92
C SER A 681 -13.00 8.46 -59.90
N VAL A 682 -11.98 7.78 -59.36
CA VAL A 682 -10.62 7.65 -59.93
C VAL A 682 -9.64 6.95 -58.94
N GLU A 683 -9.12 5.80 -59.41
CA GLU A 683 -7.74 5.22 -59.30
C GLU A 683 -7.14 4.91 -57.91
N SER A 684 -7.01 3.64 -57.50
CA SER A 684 -5.98 2.61 -57.83
C SER A 684 -4.57 2.85 -57.26
N GLU A 685 -4.26 2.13 -56.16
CA GLU A 685 -3.02 1.41 -55.74
C GLU A 685 -1.64 1.74 -56.39
N PRO A 686 -0.48 1.54 -55.68
CA PRO A 686 -0.17 0.27 -54.99
C PRO A 686 0.69 0.30 -53.71
N ALA A 687 0.80 -0.91 -53.15
CA ALA A 687 1.61 -1.36 -52.02
C ALA A 687 3.10 -0.99 -52.06
N VAL A 688 3.69 -0.79 -50.88
CA VAL A 688 5.14 -0.94 -50.63
C VAL A 688 5.37 -1.64 -49.29
N GLU A 689 6.28 -2.61 -49.34
CA GLU A 689 6.73 -3.56 -48.32
C GLU A 689 7.46 -2.92 -47.11
N SER A 690 7.32 -3.62 -45.99
CA SER A 690 8.32 -3.89 -44.94
C SER A 690 9.27 -2.77 -44.48
N THR A 691 9.09 -2.35 -43.23
CA THR A 691 10.21 -2.17 -42.29
C THR A 691 9.75 -2.50 -40.88
N VAL A 692 10.24 -3.63 -40.38
CA VAL A 692 10.25 -4.02 -38.97
C VAL A 692 11.42 -3.26 -38.33
N GLU A 693 11.12 -2.23 -37.54
CA GLU A 693 11.95 -1.64 -36.46
C GLU A 693 11.49 -0.21 -36.21
N SER A 694 10.54 -0.01 -35.29
CA SER A 694 10.27 1.25 -34.57
C SER A 694 8.82 1.26 -34.07
N ALA A 695 8.59 0.83 -32.82
CA ALA A 695 7.53 1.36 -31.95
C ALA A 695 7.49 0.60 -30.61
N ILE A 696 8.39 0.95 -29.70
CA ILE A 696 8.11 0.84 -28.26
C ILE A 696 8.60 2.14 -27.64
N GLN A 697 7.77 3.19 -27.71
CA GLN A 697 7.88 4.33 -26.83
C GLN A 697 6.87 4.13 -25.68
N PRO A 698 7.29 4.19 -24.41
CA PRO A 698 6.37 4.14 -23.30
C PRO A 698 5.67 5.50 -23.20
N HIS A 699 4.41 5.57 -23.64
CA HIS A 699 3.53 6.68 -23.27
C HIS A 699 3.16 6.53 -21.80
N ILE A 700 3.90 7.23 -20.94
CA ILE A 700 3.54 7.42 -19.53
C ILE A 700 2.77 8.74 -19.46
N GLN A 701 1.45 8.66 -19.46
CA GLN A 701 0.59 9.71 -18.92
C GLN A 701 0.02 9.22 -17.59
N PRO A 702 -0.05 10.06 -16.54
CA PRO A 702 -0.78 9.70 -15.33
C PRO A 702 -2.28 9.54 -15.66
N PRO A 703 -3.01 8.64 -14.98
CA PRO A 703 -4.41 8.44 -15.24
C PRO A 703 -5.20 9.69 -14.79
N LEU A 704 -5.63 10.51 -15.73
CA LEU A 704 -6.78 11.37 -15.50
C LEU A 704 -8.01 10.47 -15.49
N ALA A 705 -8.75 10.45 -14.39
CA ALA A 705 -10.07 9.86 -14.33
C ALA A 705 -10.96 10.51 -15.40
N SER A 706 -11.29 9.77 -16.46
CA SER A 706 -12.28 10.19 -17.45
C SER A 706 -13.67 10.09 -16.81
N ALA A 707 -14.23 11.23 -16.42
CA ALA A 707 -15.66 11.36 -16.19
C ALA A 707 -16.43 11.03 -17.49
N PRO A 708 -17.64 10.46 -17.43
CA PRO A 708 -18.43 10.21 -18.64
C PRO A 708 -18.72 11.56 -19.31
N GLU A 709 -18.44 11.68 -20.60
CA GLU A 709 -18.86 12.81 -21.43
C GLU A 709 -20.39 12.89 -21.34
N SER A 710 -20.87 13.81 -20.51
CA SER A 710 -22.25 14.29 -20.51
C SER A 710 -22.24 15.63 -21.23
N GLU A 711 -23.10 15.77 -22.24
CA GLU A 711 -23.24 17.00 -23.01
C GLU A 711 -23.43 18.20 -22.08
N SER A 712 -22.51 19.16 -22.15
CA SER A 712 -22.57 20.39 -21.37
C SER A 712 -23.72 21.26 -21.89
N PRO A 713 -24.62 21.79 -21.03
CA PRO A 713 -25.66 22.70 -21.50
C PRO A 713 -25.04 24.01 -22.02
N SER A 714 -25.52 24.49 -23.17
CA SER A 714 -25.03 25.73 -23.78
C SER A 714 -25.41 26.96 -22.95
N ALA A 715 -24.58 28.02 -22.97
CA ALA A 715 -24.87 29.28 -22.27
C ALA A 715 -26.24 29.91 -22.63
N ALA A 716 -26.76 29.64 -23.83
CA ALA A 716 -28.08 30.11 -24.26
C ALA A 716 -29.24 29.46 -23.48
N SER A 717 -29.16 28.16 -23.16
CA SER A 717 -30.21 27.48 -22.37
C SER A 717 -30.19 27.89 -20.89
N MET A 718 -29.05 28.41 -20.42
CA MET A 718 -28.88 28.92 -19.06
C MET A 718 -29.53 30.31 -18.87
N VAL A 719 -29.46 31.19 -19.88
CA VAL A 719 -30.12 32.50 -19.87
C VAL A 719 -31.65 32.35 -19.90
N GLU A 720 -32.17 31.35 -20.62
CA GLU A 720 -33.60 31.06 -20.68
C GLU A 720 -34.16 30.59 -19.33
N ARG A 721 -33.38 29.79 -18.57
CA ARG A 721 -33.75 29.30 -17.23
C ARG A 721 -33.74 30.38 -16.14
N LEU A 722 -32.86 31.38 -16.23
CA LEU A 722 -32.84 32.52 -15.30
C LEU A 722 -34.01 33.49 -15.52
N ASN A 723 -34.61 33.48 -16.72
CA ASN A 723 -35.70 34.38 -17.12
C ASN A 723 -37.09 33.70 -17.14
N GLY A 724 -37.18 32.39 -16.87
CA GLY A 724 -38.41 31.60 -16.90
C GLY A 724 -39.20 31.56 -15.58
N ASP A 725 -40.51 31.28 -15.66
CA ASP A 725 -41.43 31.21 -14.52
C ASP A 725 -41.30 29.85 -13.76
N PRO A 726 -41.25 29.79 -12.41
CA PRO A 726 -40.77 28.62 -11.65
C PRO A 726 -41.64 27.35 -11.64
N HIS A 727 -42.66 27.23 -12.48
CA HIS A 727 -43.75 26.25 -12.29
C HIS A 727 -43.93 25.17 -13.39
N GLU A 728 -42.93 24.88 -14.23
CA GLU A 728 -42.99 23.74 -15.18
C GLU A 728 -42.13 22.53 -14.74
N ALA A 729 -42.72 21.32 -14.87
CA ALA A 729 -42.36 20.08 -14.19
C ALA A 729 -41.01 19.42 -14.59
N TYR A 730 -40.30 18.90 -13.58
CA TYR A 730 -38.93 18.33 -13.64
C TYR A 730 -38.87 16.85 -14.10
N THR A 731 -37.79 16.46 -14.80
CA THR A 731 -37.45 15.04 -15.09
C THR A 731 -36.09 14.63 -14.49
N PRO A 732 -35.86 13.34 -14.17
CA PRO A 732 -34.81 12.88 -13.24
C PRO A 732 -33.35 13.05 -13.68
N THR A 733 -33.09 13.45 -14.93
CA THR A 733 -31.74 13.66 -15.48
C THR A 733 -31.10 15.00 -15.08
N HIS A 734 -31.83 15.88 -14.37
CA HIS A 734 -31.37 17.24 -14.09
C HIS A 734 -30.73 17.45 -12.70
N VAL A 735 -30.78 16.45 -11.80
CA VAL A 735 -30.35 16.59 -10.39
C VAL A 735 -28.83 16.63 -10.21
N GLU A 736 -28.05 16.01 -11.11
CA GLU A 736 -26.57 16.04 -11.05
C GLU A 736 -25.96 17.30 -11.67
N ALA A 737 -26.59 17.87 -12.69
CA ALA A 737 -26.16 19.14 -13.30
C ALA A 737 -26.33 20.32 -12.33
N ASP A 738 -27.37 20.31 -11.50
CA ASP A 738 -27.67 21.35 -10.52
C ASP A 738 -26.63 21.45 -9.40
N ARG A 739 -26.03 20.33 -9.00
CA ARG A 739 -24.96 20.28 -7.99
C ARG A 739 -23.64 20.88 -8.49
N VAL A 740 -23.32 20.67 -9.76
CA VAL A 740 -22.12 21.23 -10.40
C VAL A 740 -22.30 22.74 -10.59
N TYR A 741 -23.51 23.17 -11.00
CA TYR A 741 -23.82 24.57 -11.26
C TYR A 741 -23.84 25.45 -9.99
N ALA A 742 -24.43 24.97 -8.88
CA ALA A 742 -24.42 25.69 -7.60
C ALA A 742 -23.00 25.86 -7.03
N ARG A 743 -22.10 24.90 -7.30
CA ARG A 743 -20.71 24.95 -6.86
C ARG A 743 -19.88 25.94 -7.69
N ALA A 744 -20.04 25.94 -9.02
CA ALA A 744 -19.36 26.86 -9.92
C ALA A 744 -19.79 28.33 -9.69
N LEU A 745 -21.08 28.59 -9.44
CA LEU A 745 -21.56 29.94 -9.15
C LEU A 745 -21.07 30.47 -7.79
N ALA A 746 -20.93 29.60 -6.78
CA ALA A 746 -20.42 29.97 -5.46
C ALA A 746 -18.92 30.31 -5.49
N GLU A 747 -18.14 29.62 -6.33
CA GLU A 747 -16.71 29.87 -6.51
C GLU A 747 -16.43 31.15 -7.34
N THR A 748 -17.34 31.55 -8.24
CA THR A 748 -17.14 32.70 -9.13
C THR A 748 -17.53 34.05 -8.48
N LEU A 749 -18.36 34.08 -7.43
CA LEU A 749 -18.95 35.32 -6.88
C LEU A 749 -18.37 35.80 -5.53
N ASP A 750 -17.26 35.23 -5.07
CA ASP A 750 -16.48 35.61 -3.87
C ASP A 750 -17.34 36.11 -2.66
N PHE A 751 -18.12 35.20 -2.07
CA PHE A 751 -18.88 35.49 -0.85
C PHE A 751 -18.05 35.20 0.42
N PRO A 752 -18.03 36.11 1.43
CA PRO A 752 -17.39 35.82 2.69
C PRO A 752 -18.25 34.87 3.53
N SER A 753 -17.77 33.62 3.67
CA SER A 753 -18.05 32.68 4.78
C SER A 753 -19.48 32.63 5.35
N VAL A 754 -20.34 31.81 4.72
CA VAL A 754 -21.49 31.20 5.42
C VAL A 754 -21.12 29.74 5.73
N ARG A 755 -21.01 29.41 7.02
CA ARG A 755 -20.85 28.02 7.48
C ARG A 755 -22.14 27.25 7.19
N LEU A 756 -22.13 26.37 6.20
CA LEU A 756 -23.11 25.31 6.07
C LEU A 756 -22.69 24.18 7.02
N SER A 757 -23.30 24.14 8.21
CA SER A 757 -23.16 23.03 9.15
C SER A 757 -24.05 21.86 8.73
N SER A 758 -23.52 20.65 8.86
CA SER A 758 -24.15 19.32 8.71
C SER A 758 -24.64 18.92 7.31
N ALA A 759 -24.02 17.87 6.77
CA ALA A 759 -24.33 17.22 5.50
C ALA A 759 -25.56 16.28 5.55
N GLU A 760 -26.49 16.46 6.49
CA GLU A 760 -27.70 15.62 6.61
C GLU A 760 -28.99 16.29 6.07
N GLU A 761 -28.96 17.54 5.61
CA GLU A 761 -30.17 18.23 5.11
C GLU A 761 -30.23 18.45 3.59
N VAL A 762 -29.44 17.75 2.79
CA VAL A 762 -29.63 17.73 1.32
C VAL A 762 -30.03 16.33 0.89
N SER A 763 -31.24 15.95 1.29
CA SER A 763 -31.96 14.83 0.68
C SER A 763 -33.08 15.39 -0.21
N GLY A 764 -32.99 15.05 -1.50
CA GLY A 764 -33.99 15.16 -2.57
C GLY A 764 -35.14 16.17 -2.48
N GLY A 765 -35.20 17.09 -3.46
CA GLY A 765 -36.42 17.82 -3.81
C GLY A 765 -36.16 19.16 -4.48
N GLU A 766 -37.09 19.59 -5.32
CA GLU A 766 -37.14 20.83 -6.14
C GLU A 766 -36.83 22.16 -5.38
N ASP A 767 -36.74 22.14 -4.03
CA ASP A 767 -36.68 23.33 -3.17
C ASP A 767 -35.31 24.04 -3.02
N SER A 768 -34.20 23.49 -3.53
CA SER A 768 -32.88 24.12 -3.32
C SER A 768 -32.60 25.33 -4.21
N TRP A 769 -33.12 25.32 -5.44
CA TRP A 769 -32.95 26.42 -6.40
C TRP A 769 -33.80 27.64 -6.05
N ASP A 770 -35.05 27.43 -5.67
CA ASP A 770 -35.95 28.51 -5.26
C ASP A 770 -35.45 29.23 -3.99
N ARG A 771 -34.83 28.50 -3.05
CA ARG A 771 -34.16 29.10 -1.89
C ARG A 771 -32.91 29.91 -2.25
N PHE A 772 -32.14 29.49 -3.25
CA PHE A 772 -30.97 30.23 -3.72
C PHE A 772 -31.37 31.56 -4.38
N VAL A 773 -32.40 31.53 -5.24
CA VAL A 773 -32.95 32.74 -5.90
C VAL A 773 -33.59 33.68 -4.87
N ALA A 774 -34.29 33.17 -3.85
CA ALA A 774 -34.88 33.98 -2.79
C ALA A 774 -33.85 34.67 -1.87
N LEU A 775 -32.61 34.17 -1.80
CA LEU A 775 -31.53 34.72 -0.97
C LEU A 775 -30.60 35.68 -1.72
N ALA A 776 -30.71 35.76 -3.05
CA ALA A 776 -29.87 36.63 -3.88
C ALA A 776 -30.52 38.02 -4.08
N SER A 777 -29.77 39.10 -3.82
CA SER A 777 -30.25 40.46 -4.09
C SER A 777 -30.44 40.69 -5.61
N PRO A 778 -31.48 41.42 -6.06
CA PRO A 778 -31.77 41.66 -7.48
C PRO A 778 -30.59 42.21 -8.30
N GLU A 779 -29.73 43.02 -7.67
CA GLU A 779 -28.53 43.59 -8.30
C GLU A 779 -27.48 42.51 -8.65
N ARG A 780 -27.40 41.43 -7.87
CA ARG A 780 -26.44 40.33 -8.10
C ARG A 780 -26.92 39.36 -9.17
N LEU A 781 -28.22 39.10 -9.23
CA LEU A 781 -28.83 38.35 -10.33
C LEU A 781 -28.62 39.08 -11.67
N SER A 782 -28.80 40.40 -11.70
CA SER A 782 -28.54 41.23 -12.89
C SER A 782 -27.11 41.14 -13.41
N VAL A 783 -26.11 41.14 -12.51
CA VAL A 783 -24.69 41.01 -12.88
C VAL A 783 -24.37 39.61 -13.43
N ALA A 784 -24.92 38.56 -12.81
CA ALA A 784 -24.73 37.19 -13.27
C ALA A 784 -25.38 36.95 -14.65
N THR A 785 -26.60 37.46 -14.87
CA THR A 785 -27.28 37.36 -16.17
C THR A 785 -26.47 38.07 -17.26
N ARG A 786 -25.96 39.28 -16.99
CA ARG A 786 -25.19 40.04 -17.98
C ARG A 786 -23.85 39.37 -18.32
N ALA A 787 -23.18 38.76 -17.34
CA ALA A 787 -21.96 37.99 -17.59
C ALA A 787 -22.21 36.74 -18.45
N LEU A 788 -23.35 36.07 -18.26
CA LEU A 788 -23.75 34.91 -19.08
C LEU A 788 -24.17 35.30 -20.50
N GLU A 789 -24.83 36.45 -20.67
CA GLU A 789 -25.15 37.01 -21.99
C GLU A 789 -23.88 37.37 -22.77
N ASP A 790 -22.89 37.99 -22.11
CA ASP A 790 -21.59 38.29 -22.71
C ASP A 790 -20.81 37.01 -23.09
N LEU A 791 -20.90 35.97 -22.26
CA LEU A 791 -20.28 34.67 -22.53
C LEU A 791 -20.96 33.97 -23.72
N ALA A 792 -22.30 33.97 -23.78
CA ALA A 792 -23.07 33.40 -24.88
C ALA A 792 -22.80 34.11 -26.22
N ALA A 793 -22.53 35.42 -26.19
CA ALA A 793 -22.14 36.17 -27.37
C ALA A 793 -20.73 35.85 -27.88
N SER A 794 -19.85 35.32 -27.03
CA SER A 794 -18.43 35.10 -27.35
C SER A 794 -18.10 33.80 -28.12
N GLN A 795 -19.06 32.86 -28.23
CA GLN A 795 -18.90 31.52 -28.85
C GLN A 795 -17.66 30.71 -28.36
N GLN A 796 -17.04 31.05 -27.23
CA GLN A 796 -15.98 30.23 -26.65
C GLN A 796 -16.56 29.16 -25.70
N PRO A 797 -16.03 27.92 -25.70
CA PRO A 797 -16.44 26.91 -24.74
C PRO A 797 -16.00 27.36 -23.33
N PRO A 798 -16.86 27.19 -22.31
CA PRO A 798 -16.52 27.59 -20.94
C PRO A 798 -15.41 26.68 -20.40
N THR A 799 -14.25 27.26 -20.06
CA THR A 799 -13.19 26.60 -19.28
C THR A 799 -13.41 26.78 -17.80
#